data_AF-A0A017S0B0-F1
#
_entry.id   AF-A0A017S0B0-F1
#
_cell.length_a   1.000
_cell.length_b   1.000
_cell.length_c   1.000
_cell.angle_alpha   90.00
_cell.angle_beta   90.00
_cell.angle_gamma   90.00
#
_symmetry.space_group_name_H-M   'P 1'
#
loop_
_entity.id
_entity.type
_entity.pdbx_description
1 polymer ?
#
loop_
_entity_poly.entity_id
_entity_poly.type
_entity_poly.pdbx_seq_one_letter_code
_entity_poly.pdbx_strand_id
1 'polypeptide(L)'
;MAGMLNITDSRTNAQHQISIRHNAILASDLKKTTGLRVHDPGLQNTTVVETGITVSHHDTGLLLFRGYKLQDLWDINSDFEDILHLLVWGVYPSSEQRKTLSRQLATAMLEVPDVVFQTIRALPKTTSPLPLLMAGLSASLSCRPEMIPASTNPHLYRDPKIADHAIIYTIATYAVAFGIIRCHRQGITFTSPSVDNSYLENLFIMAGLVDPSTGRPDPVRLSCYRHFGIFNSDHGMALSVFSALVTASSQTDPISCLITATGAAYGPLHFGATESAKRALLHIGTIDNVPSFIEGVKQGKQKLFGYGHRSYKGMDPRVQPMRKLVCDLKLDSASNPLLKIAERIEQVASEDEWFARRGLYPNADFYGHFVLSGCGFETDIIPAAMLAQRVVGIMAHWREYMLTGGKLFRPSHIYTGEEEGKLKLHLGQQVKMSEENENTPLLLPYSVFTPSQKRLLILTAALASSFSPFSANIYYPSLNSIARDLHVSSSQINLTITTYMICQGLAPAFMGSLADQAGRRPAYLLCFIIYIAGNIALALQHSYPALLILRAVQSCGSSGTVALASAVAADVITSAERGMYMGIASLGNILAPSLGPILGGPRRPKITFPNPLGTLRLLFHRPTGFVLLANGIIYASYYSVTAGLPAQFHELYNLQDLGIGLSFIPAGLGSLFSATVNGMLVDWNYHRVKMKMGLPVTRDQKQDHGDFPIEQTRLQIGLPMMVFLSFFATVSLTLVFLISLFITAAYNVLNVLIVDLYYTTPATAMAANNLVRCFLGAAATAVVHPLSSQWGIGWTYSANIMMLSTLLLPLVSALHGHLYMRYPDSRWITPGDTLPIAETKPIPILQTTLPCTSPYLLLTIDPDVQYGTTSTIVLHWLQSLRADCQTGFLYENPKSEETAVYIPPQPPKRSHHRYIFLLFQQPEDYNLPECYQHILPATKEARVGFNPKEFVEVLGLGGPLAGNWFYVENGGDARNEL
;
A
#
# COMPACT_ATOMS: atom_id res chain seq x y z
N MET A 1 32.74 36.62 9.53
CA MET A 1 32.78 37.57 8.38
C MET A 1 31.94 36.97 7.26
N ALA A 2 31.29 37.79 6.43
CA ALA A 2 30.81 37.32 5.12
C ALA A 2 32.01 37.23 4.15
N GLY A 3 32.00 36.28 3.23
CA GLY A 3 33.09 36.09 2.27
C GLY A 3 32.68 35.21 1.10
N MET A 4 33.53 35.18 0.07
CA MET A 4 33.34 34.33 -1.11
C MET A 4 34.47 33.30 -1.18
N LEU A 5 34.11 32.03 -1.35
CA LEU A 5 35.05 30.98 -1.71
C LEU A 5 35.25 31.01 -3.23
N ASN A 6 36.44 31.40 -3.67
CA ASN A 6 36.85 31.33 -5.06
C ASN A 6 37.33 29.90 -5.38
N ILE A 7 36.75 29.28 -6.41
CA ILE A 7 37.07 27.94 -6.87
C ILE A 7 37.49 28.03 -8.34
N THR A 8 38.65 27.47 -8.69
CA THR A 8 39.09 27.32 -10.08
C THR A 8 39.10 25.84 -10.43
N ASP A 9 38.32 25.42 -11.44
CA ASP A 9 38.41 24.06 -11.96
C ASP A 9 39.53 23.99 -13.00
N SER A 10 40.68 23.42 -12.62
CA SER A 10 41.87 23.34 -13.48
C SER A 10 41.69 22.50 -14.75
N ARG A 11 40.57 21.78 -14.90
CA ARG A 11 40.23 21.02 -16.11
C ARG A 11 39.58 21.87 -17.20
N THR A 12 39.02 23.02 -16.81
CA THR A 12 38.27 23.94 -17.69
C THR A 12 38.77 25.39 -17.59
N ASN A 13 39.61 25.70 -16.61
CA ASN A 13 39.98 27.03 -16.14
C ASN A 13 38.78 27.91 -15.72
N ALA A 14 37.60 27.31 -15.52
CA ALA A 14 36.42 28.04 -15.07
C ALA A 14 36.60 28.50 -13.62
N GLN A 15 36.38 29.80 -13.40
CA GLN A 15 36.36 30.40 -12.06
C GLN A 15 34.92 30.54 -11.57
N HIS A 16 34.70 30.11 -10.33
CA HIS A 16 33.41 30.08 -9.67
C HIS A 16 33.52 30.72 -8.29
N GLN A 17 32.46 31.38 -7.84
CA GLN A 17 32.40 31.96 -6.50
C GLN A 17 31.18 31.42 -5.74
N ILE A 18 31.37 31.09 -4.46
CA ILE A 18 30.30 30.58 -3.58
C ILE A 18 30.32 31.37 -2.27
N SER A 19 29.18 31.88 -1.83
CA SER A 19 29.09 32.62 -0.56
C SER A 19 29.33 31.72 0.65
N ILE A 20 30.26 32.13 1.51
CA ILE A 20 30.54 31.49 2.80
C ILE A 20 29.56 32.05 3.84
N ARG A 21 28.88 31.16 4.57
CA ARG A 21 27.94 31.48 5.65
C ARG A 21 28.29 30.63 6.86
N HIS A 22 28.43 31.24 8.04
CA HIS A 22 28.81 30.53 9.29
C HIS A 22 30.06 29.62 9.15
N ASN A 23 31.04 30.05 8.34
CA ASN A 23 32.24 29.28 7.95
C ASN A 23 31.97 27.96 7.20
N ALA A 24 30.78 27.82 6.60
CA ALA A 24 30.38 26.73 5.72
C ALA A 24 29.98 27.24 4.33
N ILE A 25 29.85 26.32 3.37
CA ILE A 25 29.28 26.56 2.04
C ILE A 25 28.09 25.65 1.80
N LEU A 26 27.09 26.11 1.06
CA LEU A 26 25.96 25.26 0.67
C LEU A 26 26.40 24.29 -0.43
N ALA A 27 26.40 22.99 -0.13
CA ALA A 27 26.74 21.94 -1.11
C ALA A 27 25.79 21.93 -2.33
N SER A 28 24.57 22.44 -2.20
CA SER A 28 23.67 22.69 -3.32
C SER A 28 24.23 23.69 -4.32
N ASP A 29 24.96 24.70 -3.83
CA ASP A 29 25.42 25.83 -4.63
C ASP A 29 26.78 25.50 -5.25
N LEU A 30 27.62 24.69 -4.58
CA LEU A 30 28.73 23.99 -5.25
C LEU A 30 28.22 23.18 -6.44
N LYS A 31 27.17 22.38 -6.26
CA LYS A 31 26.60 21.57 -7.34
C LYS A 31 25.99 22.42 -8.48
N LYS A 32 25.27 23.49 -8.16
CA LYS A 32 24.70 24.40 -9.18
C LYS A 32 25.79 25.11 -9.99
N THR A 33 26.80 25.65 -9.31
CA THR A 33 27.78 26.56 -9.94
C THR A 33 28.91 25.79 -10.64
N THR A 34 29.29 24.60 -10.17
CA THR A 34 30.44 23.83 -10.69
C THR A 34 30.06 22.47 -11.29
N GLY A 35 28.83 22.00 -11.09
CA GLY A 35 28.42 20.61 -11.40
C GLY A 35 28.97 19.54 -10.45
N LEU A 36 29.97 19.88 -9.60
CA LEU A 36 30.64 18.93 -8.71
C LEU A 36 29.73 18.46 -7.57
N ARG A 37 30.13 17.34 -6.96
CA ARG A 37 29.47 16.75 -5.78
C ARG A 37 30.50 16.63 -4.66
N VAL A 38 30.12 17.03 -3.44
CA VAL A 38 30.93 16.73 -2.25
C VAL A 38 30.90 15.22 -2.02
N HIS A 39 32.08 14.60 -1.90
CA HIS A 39 32.22 13.21 -1.48
C HIS A 39 32.91 13.19 -0.12
N ASP A 40 32.13 12.98 0.93
CA ASP A 40 32.58 13.02 2.32
C ASP A 40 32.15 11.73 3.06
N PRO A 41 32.94 10.63 2.92
CA PRO A 41 32.61 9.35 3.55
C PRO A 41 32.49 9.44 5.06
N GLY A 42 31.27 9.25 5.56
CA GLY A 42 30.95 9.33 6.99
C GLY A 42 30.70 10.75 7.52
N LEU A 43 30.67 11.78 6.67
CA LEU A 43 30.39 13.19 7.01
C LEU A 43 31.45 13.82 7.93
N GLN A 44 32.72 13.76 7.53
CA GLN A 44 33.89 14.26 8.29
C GLN A 44 34.02 15.78 8.25
N ASN A 45 33.50 16.45 7.21
CA ASN A 45 33.53 17.90 7.06
C ASN A 45 32.21 18.45 6.47
N THR A 46 31.09 17.80 6.77
CA THR A 46 29.75 18.18 6.27
C THR A 46 28.82 18.56 7.41
N THR A 47 28.52 19.86 7.55
CA THR A 47 27.46 20.36 8.43
C THR A 47 26.08 20.00 7.84
N VAL A 48 25.31 19.18 8.56
CA VAL A 48 24.01 18.64 8.08
C VAL A 48 22.78 19.46 8.50
N VAL A 49 22.90 20.25 9.58
CA VAL A 49 21.88 21.18 10.07
C VAL A 49 22.56 22.43 10.63
N GLU A 50 21.89 23.58 10.56
CA GLU A 50 22.18 24.69 11.46
C GLU A 50 21.39 24.44 12.77
N THR A 51 22.02 24.59 13.93
CA THR A 51 21.40 24.32 15.23
C THR A 51 21.87 25.31 16.29
N GLY A 52 20.98 25.66 17.22
CA GLY A 52 21.28 26.51 18.37
C GLY A 52 21.48 25.75 19.68
N ILE A 53 21.51 24.41 19.67
CA ILE A 53 21.40 23.57 20.88
C ILE A 53 22.75 23.41 21.59
N THR A 54 23.75 22.85 20.90
CA THR A 54 25.05 22.49 21.49
C THR A 54 26.16 22.65 20.46
N VAL A 55 27.31 23.17 20.90
CA VAL A 55 28.54 23.21 20.10
C VAL A 55 29.73 22.74 20.92
N SER A 56 30.62 21.97 20.28
CA SER A 56 31.93 21.58 20.83
C SER A 56 33.03 22.18 19.97
N HIS A 57 33.92 22.96 20.55
CA HIS A 57 35.10 23.52 19.88
C HIS A 57 36.31 22.63 20.14
N HIS A 58 36.85 22.09 19.06
CA HIS A 58 37.70 20.90 19.07
C HIS A 58 39.13 21.18 19.51
N ASP A 59 39.60 22.41 19.24
CA ASP A 59 40.96 22.88 19.51
C ASP A 59 41.07 23.62 20.85
N THR A 60 39.94 24.04 21.45
CA THR A 60 39.89 24.77 22.73
C THR A 60 39.26 23.97 23.88
N GLY A 61 38.72 22.78 23.61
CA GLY A 61 38.01 21.97 24.60
C GLY A 61 36.70 22.57 25.10
N LEU A 62 36.19 23.62 24.46
CA LEU A 62 34.97 24.32 24.92
C LEU A 62 33.71 23.55 24.48
N LEU A 63 32.89 23.14 25.45
CA LEU A 63 31.57 22.55 25.23
C LEU A 63 30.49 23.51 25.76
N LEU A 64 29.57 23.94 24.87
CA LEU A 64 28.48 24.86 25.18
C LEU A 64 27.11 24.21 24.98
N PHE A 65 26.19 24.49 25.90
CA PHE A 65 24.79 24.06 25.92
C PHE A 65 23.90 25.31 25.94
N ARG A 66 23.27 25.65 24.82
CA ARG A 66 22.48 26.90 24.63
C ARG A 66 23.22 28.17 25.09
N GLY A 67 24.56 28.17 24.99
CA GLY A 67 25.46 29.27 25.40
C GLY A 67 26.12 29.11 26.78
N TYR A 68 25.58 28.26 27.67
CA TYR A 68 26.20 27.94 28.96
C TYR A 68 27.36 26.97 28.78
N LYS A 69 28.47 27.14 29.51
CA LYS A 69 29.56 26.14 29.52
C LYS A 69 29.16 24.95 30.38
N LEU A 70 29.80 23.81 30.13
CA LEU A 70 29.71 22.64 31.02
C LEU A 70 30.01 23.00 32.49
N GLN A 71 31.04 23.81 32.75
CA GLN A 71 31.43 24.20 34.10
C GLN A 71 30.34 25.06 34.78
N ASP A 72 29.73 25.99 34.04
CA ASP A 72 28.69 26.88 34.59
C ASP A 72 27.47 26.06 35.08
N LEU A 73 27.05 25.05 34.31
CA LEU A 73 25.95 24.13 34.64
C LEU A 73 26.30 23.15 35.76
N TRP A 74 27.58 22.75 35.85
CA TRP A 74 28.11 21.92 36.92
C TRP A 74 28.08 22.65 38.26
N ASP A 75 28.61 23.88 38.32
CA ASP A 75 28.78 24.62 39.57
C ASP A 75 27.46 25.16 40.15
N ILE A 76 26.44 25.44 39.30
CA ILE A 76 25.07 25.70 39.77
C ILE A 76 24.29 24.43 40.13
N ASN A 77 24.90 23.25 40.00
CA ASN A 77 24.35 21.95 40.39
C ASN A 77 23.00 21.66 39.72
N SER A 78 22.90 21.85 38.39
CA SER A 78 21.68 21.59 37.61
C SER A 78 21.12 20.17 37.76
N ASP A 79 19.80 20.02 37.66
CA ASP A 79 19.11 18.73 37.59
C ASP A 79 18.73 18.33 36.15
N PHE A 80 18.21 17.10 35.96
CA PHE A 80 17.73 16.62 34.68
C PHE A 80 16.67 17.56 34.08
N GLU A 81 15.70 17.99 34.88
CA GLU A 81 14.67 18.95 34.48
C GLU A 81 15.24 20.33 34.11
N ASP A 82 16.34 20.77 34.75
CA ASP A 82 17.02 22.03 34.40
C ASP A 82 17.66 21.94 33.01
N ILE A 83 18.41 20.86 32.76
CA ILE A 83 19.10 20.61 31.49
C ILE A 83 18.11 20.31 30.35
N LEU A 84 17.05 19.54 30.65
CA LEU A 84 15.96 19.28 29.71
C LEU A 84 15.28 20.57 29.30
N HIS A 85 14.95 21.44 30.26
CA HIS A 85 14.25 22.68 29.95
C HIS A 85 15.13 23.67 29.17
N LEU A 86 16.41 23.77 29.55
CA LEU A 86 17.41 24.56 28.82
C LEU A 86 17.52 24.12 27.35
N LEU A 87 17.74 22.83 27.08
CA LEU A 87 18.02 22.36 25.72
C LEU A 87 16.77 22.37 24.82
N VAL A 88 15.62 21.91 25.33
CA VAL A 88 14.38 21.75 24.54
C VAL A 88 13.67 23.09 24.31
N TRP A 89 13.54 23.94 25.33
CA TRP A 89 12.82 25.23 25.23
C TRP A 89 13.76 26.45 25.16
N GLY A 90 15.07 26.28 25.30
CA GLY A 90 16.07 27.32 25.05
C GLY A 90 16.35 28.26 26.23
N VAL A 91 15.77 28.00 27.41
CA VAL A 91 15.81 28.89 28.57
C VAL A 91 16.07 28.07 29.83
N TYR A 92 16.96 28.52 30.72
CA TYR A 92 17.15 27.88 32.03
C TYR A 92 15.89 28.12 32.90
N PRO A 93 15.27 27.09 33.51
CA PRO A 93 13.98 27.25 34.15
C PRO A 93 14.05 27.99 35.50
N SER A 94 12.95 28.66 35.86
CA SER A 94 12.68 29.01 37.25
C SER A 94 12.33 27.78 38.09
N SER A 95 12.43 27.91 39.42
CA SER A 95 12.09 26.83 40.38
C SER A 95 10.67 26.26 40.17
N GLU A 96 9.70 27.08 39.79
CA GLU A 96 8.32 26.62 39.54
C GLU A 96 8.16 25.97 38.16
N GLN A 97 8.88 26.43 37.13
CA GLN A 97 8.94 25.72 35.84
C GLN A 97 9.57 24.33 36.00
N ARG A 98 10.64 24.21 36.81
CA ARG A 98 11.28 22.92 37.11
C ARG A 98 10.32 21.96 37.82
N LYS A 99 9.63 22.40 38.88
CA LYS A 99 8.59 21.58 39.55
C LYS A 99 7.44 21.20 38.60
N THR A 100 7.03 22.12 37.72
CA THR A 100 5.98 21.86 36.74
C THR A 100 6.40 20.77 35.76
N LEU A 101 7.62 20.85 35.21
CA LEU A 101 8.19 19.85 34.31
C LEU A 101 8.40 18.49 34.99
N SER A 102 8.92 18.48 36.22
CA SER A 102 9.06 17.27 37.05
C SER A 102 7.73 16.55 37.22
N ARG A 103 6.67 17.26 37.64
CA ARG A 103 5.30 16.71 37.73
C ARG A 103 4.77 16.23 36.38
N GLN A 104 4.97 16.99 35.30
CA GLN A 104 4.52 16.60 33.95
C GLN A 104 5.19 15.30 33.48
N LEU A 105 6.49 15.13 33.73
CA LEU A 105 7.21 13.89 33.45
C LEU A 105 6.67 12.74 34.30
N ALA A 106 6.50 12.92 35.61
CA ALA A 106 5.99 11.88 36.50
C ALA A 106 4.54 11.45 36.15
N THR A 107 3.65 12.39 35.83
CA THR A 107 2.30 12.09 35.32
C THR A 107 2.38 11.33 34.00
N ALA A 108 3.22 11.76 33.06
CA ALA A 108 3.40 11.05 31.79
C ALA A 108 4.00 9.65 31.95
N MET A 109 4.72 9.35 33.05
CA MET A 109 5.17 7.98 33.37
C MET A 109 4.00 7.11 33.85
N LEU A 110 3.05 7.68 34.59
CA LEU A 110 1.83 7.00 35.02
C LEU A 110 0.85 6.75 33.84
N GLU A 111 0.97 7.50 32.74
CA GLU A 111 0.22 7.29 31.50
C GLU A 111 0.79 6.17 30.59
N VAL A 112 1.94 5.57 30.91
CA VAL A 112 2.57 4.54 30.06
C VAL A 112 1.77 3.21 30.15
N PRO A 113 1.19 2.69 29.06
CA PRO A 113 0.26 1.57 29.13
C PRO A 113 0.91 0.23 29.54
N ASP A 114 0.15 -0.60 30.26
CA ASP A 114 0.56 -1.95 30.73
C ASP A 114 1.09 -2.88 29.62
N VAL A 115 0.74 -2.65 28.34
CA VAL A 115 1.27 -3.44 27.22
C VAL A 115 2.80 -3.36 27.13
N VAL A 116 3.40 -2.24 27.57
CA VAL A 116 4.86 -2.06 27.64
C VAL A 116 5.45 -3.06 28.65
N PHE A 117 4.82 -3.15 29.83
CA PHE A 117 5.18 -4.07 30.91
C PHE A 117 5.02 -5.54 30.50
N GLN A 118 3.90 -5.87 29.85
CA GLN A 118 3.61 -7.20 29.33
C GLN A 118 4.60 -7.61 28.23
N THR A 119 4.90 -6.71 27.29
CA THR A 119 5.79 -6.97 26.14
C THR A 119 7.23 -7.20 26.60
N ILE A 120 7.75 -6.38 27.52
CA ILE A 120 9.10 -6.56 28.07
C ILE A 120 9.18 -7.87 28.86
N ARG A 121 8.15 -8.21 29.67
CA ARG A 121 8.13 -9.43 30.48
C ARG A 121 7.90 -10.73 29.69
N ALA A 122 7.27 -10.66 28.51
CA ALA A 122 7.08 -11.80 27.62
C ALA A 122 8.39 -12.26 26.95
N LEU A 123 9.41 -11.39 26.87
CA LEU A 123 10.71 -11.69 26.30
C LEU A 123 11.66 -12.31 27.36
N PRO A 124 12.67 -13.12 26.98
CA PRO A 124 13.56 -13.77 27.95
C PRO A 124 14.33 -12.78 28.83
N LYS A 125 14.49 -13.08 30.13
CA LYS A 125 15.31 -12.29 31.08
C LYS A 125 16.77 -12.14 30.66
N THR A 126 17.29 -13.09 29.87
CA THR A 126 18.65 -13.09 29.32
C THR A 126 18.82 -12.16 28.11
N THR A 127 17.74 -11.60 27.56
CA THR A 127 17.79 -10.66 26.43
C THR A 127 18.60 -9.40 26.80
N SER A 128 19.35 -8.85 25.85
CA SER A 128 20.05 -7.57 26.03
C SER A 128 19.06 -6.43 26.27
N PRO A 129 19.38 -5.42 27.11
CA PRO A 129 18.48 -4.32 27.43
C PRO A 129 18.01 -3.50 26.23
N LEU A 130 18.85 -3.25 25.22
CA LEU A 130 18.51 -2.37 24.10
C LEU A 130 17.41 -2.95 23.17
N PRO A 131 17.44 -4.26 22.80
CA PRO A 131 16.28 -4.91 22.16
C PRO A 131 14.99 -4.86 22.99
N LEU A 132 15.06 -5.06 24.32
CA LEU A 132 13.87 -4.96 25.18
C LEU A 132 13.31 -3.52 25.20
N LEU A 133 14.18 -2.52 25.18
CA LEU A 133 13.84 -1.10 25.13
C LEU A 133 13.17 -0.73 23.80
N MET A 134 13.68 -1.21 22.67
CA MET A 134 13.01 -1.06 21.38
C MET A 134 11.60 -1.67 21.39
N ALA A 135 11.44 -2.87 21.97
CA ALA A 135 10.14 -3.54 22.07
C ALA A 135 9.17 -2.74 22.97
N GLY A 136 9.62 -2.25 24.13
CA GLY A 136 8.81 -1.42 25.03
C GLY A 136 8.39 -0.07 24.42
N LEU A 137 9.32 0.63 23.76
CA LEU A 137 9.01 1.88 23.03
C LEU A 137 8.00 1.62 21.90
N SER A 138 8.17 0.54 21.13
CA SER A 138 7.25 0.15 20.05
C SER A 138 5.86 -0.21 20.58
N ALA A 139 5.79 -0.91 21.72
CA ALA A 139 4.54 -1.26 22.37
C ALA A 139 3.77 0.00 22.84
N SER A 140 4.47 0.98 23.44
CA SER A 140 3.87 2.27 23.83
C SER A 140 3.27 3.00 22.62
N LEU A 141 4.05 3.15 21.54
CA LEU A 141 3.58 3.80 20.32
C LEU A 141 2.42 3.05 19.65
N SER A 142 2.37 1.72 19.74
CA SER A 142 1.28 0.91 19.18
C SER A 142 -0.08 1.16 19.86
N CYS A 143 -0.07 1.59 21.13
CA CYS A 143 -1.26 2.04 21.85
C CYS A 143 -1.66 3.49 21.55
N ARG A 144 -0.80 4.27 20.88
CA ARG A 144 -0.99 5.71 20.66
C ARG A 144 -0.93 6.10 19.17
N PRO A 145 -1.82 5.55 18.32
CA PRO A 145 -1.84 5.85 16.89
C PRO A 145 -2.07 7.34 16.57
N GLU A 146 -2.59 8.12 17.51
CA GLU A 146 -2.71 9.58 17.40
C GLU A 146 -1.35 10.27 17.22
N MET A 147 -0.27 9.69 17.77
CA MET A 147 1.09 10.19 17.65
C MET A 147 1.75 9.90 16.29
N ILE A 148 1.14 9.07 15.43
CA ILE A 148 1.75 8.62 14.17
C ILE A 148 1.30 9.53 13.00
N PRO A 149 2.15 10.43 12.45
CA PRO A 149 1.70 11.44 11.49
C PRO A 149 1.19 10.87 10.16
N ALA A 150 1.64 9.66 9.80
CA ALA A 150 1.13 8.91 8.64
C ALA A 150 -0.27 8.30 8.85
N SER A 151 -0.71 8.18 10.10
CA SER A 151 -2.03 7.66 10.49
C SER A 151 -3.04 8.78 10.78
N THR A 152 -2.58 10.02 11.04
CA THR A 152 -3.42 11.16 11.42
C THR A 152 -3.22 12.38 10.53
N ASN A 153 -2.13 13.14 10.74
CA ASN A 153 -1.84 14.40 10.06
C ASN A 153 -0.33 14.49 9.77
N PRO A 154 0.13 14.59 8.51
CA PRO A 154 1.55 14.64 8.16
C PRO A 154 2.29 15.89 8.69
N HIS A 155 1.57 16.88 9.24
CA HIS A 155 2.12 18.10 9.82
C HIS A 155 1.85 18.22 11.33
N LEU A 156 1.45 17.13 12.00
CA LEU A 156 1.11 17.05 13.43
C LEU A 156 2.09 17.82 14.34
N TYR A 157 3.40 17.63 14.12
CA TYR A 157 4.46 18.20 14.96
C TYR A 157 4.96 19.59 14.54
N ARG A 158 4.19 20.32 13.72
CA ARG A 158 4.41 21.75 13.50
C ARG A 158 3.75 22.64 14.55
N ASP A 159 2.81 22.10 15.34
CA ASP A 159 2.33 22.78 16.55
C ASP A 159 3.32 22.53 17.71
N PRO A 160 3.94 23.57 18.29
CA PRO A 160 4.83 23.42 19.44
C PRO A 160 4.19 22.68 20.61
N LYS A 161 2.89 22.87 20.89
CA LYS A 161 2.22 22.22 22.04
C LYS A 161 2.14 20.70 21.86
N ILE A 162 1.89 20.25 20.64
CA ILE A 162 1.80 18.83 20.29
C ILE A 162 3.20 18.20 20.30
N ALA A 163 4.20 18.90 19.77
CA ALA A 163 5.59 18.48 19.85
C ALA A 163 6.09 18.37 21.30
N ASP A 164 5.79 19.37 22.15
CA ASP A 164 6.23 19.45 23.55
C ASP A 164 5.61 18.32 24.40
N HIS A 165 4.31 18.07 24.24
CA HIS A 165 3.63 16.96 24.92
C HIS A 165 4.20 15.59 24.47
N ALA A 166 4.43 15.41 23.16
CA ALA A 166 5.01 14.18 22.64
C ALA A 166 6.45 13.93 23.11
N ILE A 167 7.25 14.99 23.32
CA ILE A 167 8.59 14.91 23.93
C ILE A 167 8.50 14.43 25.37
N ILE A 168 7.65 15.04 26.20
CA ILE A 168 7.45 14.68 27.60
C ILE A 168 7.01 13.20 27.71
N TYR A 169 6.04 12.78 26.90
CA TYR A 169 5.57 11.39 26.88
C TYR A 169 6.63 10.39 26.37
N THR A 170 7.47 10.79 25.41
CA THR A 170 8.58 9.96 24.91
C THR A 170 9.66 9.74 25.97
N ILE A 171 10.04 10.80 26.69
CA ILE A 171 11.01 10.75 27.79
C ILE A 171 10.47 9.89 28.96
N ALA A 172 9.20 10.07 29.31
CA ALA A 172 8.53 9.27 30.34
C ALA A 172 8.43 7.78 29.95
N THR A 173 8.01 7.47 28.72
CA THR A 173 7.98 6.09 28.19
C THR A 173 9.34 5.44 28.28
N TYR A 174 10.42 6.17 27.95
CA TYR A 174 11.79 5.66 28.05
C TYR A 174 12.15 5.27 29.50
N ALA A 175 11.87 6.15 30.47
CA ALA A 175 12.19 5.90 31.88
C ALA A 175 11.44 4.68 32.44
N VAL A 176 10.14 4.55 32.13
CA VAL A 176 9.31 3.41 32.53
C VAL A 176 9.84 2.12 31.89
N ALA A 177 10.07 2.10 30.57
CA ALA A 177 10.62 0.94 29.88
C ALA A 177 11.98 0.52 30.47
N PHE A 178 12.89 1.48 30.73
CA PHE A 178 14.19 1.24 31.36
C PHE A 178 14.07 0.56 32.73
N GLY A 179 13.16 1.06 33.60
CA GLY A 179 12.92 0.49 34.92
C GLY A 179 12.38 -0.95 34.83
N ILE A 180 11.34 -1.17 34.02
CA ILE A 180 10.76 -2.50 33.77
C ILE A 180 11.83 -3.48 33.26
N ILE A 181 12.72 -3.05 32.38
CA ILE A 181 13.81 -3.87 31.84
C ILE A 181 14.76 -4.30 32.95
N ARG A 182 15.24 -3.38 33.80
CA ARG A 182 16.16 -3.77 34.89
C ARG A 182 15.46 -4.72 35.87
N CYS A 183 14.25 -4.39 36.30
CA CYS A 183 13.47 -5.24 37.20
C CYS A 183 13.20 -6.63 36.63
N HIS A 184 12.82 -6.74 35.35
CA HIS A 184 12.60 -8.03 34.68
C HIS A 184 13.87 -8.89 34.64
N ARG A 185 14.98 -8.32 34.17
CA ARG A 185 16.26 -9.04 34.02
C ARG A 185 16.84 -9.49 35.36
N GLN A 186 16.84 -8.62 36.37
CA GLN A 186 17.33 -8.94 37.72
C GLN A 186 16.32 -9.72 38.59
N GLY A 187 15.05 -9.83 38.17
CA GLY A 187 14.00 -10.43 38.99
C GLY A 187 13.54 -9.59 40.17
N ILE A 188 13.84 -8.28 40.17
CA ILE A 188 13.43 -7.31 41.19
C ILE A 188 11.98 -6.88 40.91
N THR A 189 11.20 -6.61 41.97
CA THR A 189 9.86 -6.01 41.83
C THR A 189 9.97 -4.61 41.21
N PHE A 190 9.06 -4.27 40.30
CA PHE A 190 8.95 -2.92 39.75
C PHE A 190 8.10 -2.06 40.70
N THR A 191 8.59 -0.86 41.02
CA THR A 191 7.88 0.13 41.85
C THR A 191 7.40 1.26 40.96
N SER A 192 6.11 1.58 41.00
CA SER A 192 5.53 2.69 40.23
C SER A 192 6.15 4.06 40.59
N PRO A 193 6.22 4.99 39.64
CA PRO A 193 6.70 6.36 39.88
C PRO A 193 5.73 7.17 40.75
N SER A 194 6.22 8.25 41.35
CA SER A 194 5.40 9.23 42.10
C SER A 194 5.56 10.65 41.53
N VAL A 195 4.49 11.43 41.61
CA VAL A 195 4.46 12.86 41.23
C VAL A 195 5.19 13.79 42.21
N ASP A 196 5.62 13.27 43.37
CA ASP A 196 6.40 13.99 44.38
C ASP A 196 7.93 13.87 44.18
N ASN A 197 8.37 12.98 43.28
CA ASN A 197 9.77 12.69 42.99
C ASN A 197 10.25 13.38 41.70
N SER A 198 11.54 13.71 41.62
CA SER A 198 12.19 14.10 40.35
C SER A 198 12.20 12.96 39.31
N TYR A 199 12.48 13.30 38.05
CA TYR A 199 12.65 12.34 36.97
C TYR A 199 13.71 11.27 37.29
N LEU A 200 14.86 11.68 37.86
CA LEU A 200 15.95 10.75 38.16
C LEU A 200 15.69 9.88 39.41
N GLU A 201 15.00 10.41 40.43
CA GLU A 201 14.54 9.61 41.56
C GLU A 201 13.54 8.54 41.10
N ASN A 202 12.54 8.92 40.28
CA ASN A 202 11.61 7.97 39.69
C ASN A 202 12.32 6.92 38.83
N LEU A 203 13.30 7.31 38.01
CA LEU A 203 14.10 6.36 37.22
C LEU A 203 14.86 5.36 38.10
N PHE A 204 15.46 5.80 39.22
CA PHE A 204 16.14 4.91 40.16
C PHE A 204 15.16 3.99 40.90
N ILE A 205 14.01 4.51 41.34
CA ILE A 205 12.96 3.74 42.04
C ILE A 205 12.35 2.68 41.11
N MET A 206 11.94 3.06 39.90
CA MET A 206 11.40 2.15 38.89
C MET A 206 12.41 1.09 38.44
N ALA A 207 13.72 1.38 38.49
CA ALA A 207 14.78 0.44 38.15
C ALA A 207 15.25 -0.43 39.34
N GLY A 208 14.72 -0.23 40.55
CA GLY A 208 15.16 -0.96 41.74
C GLY A 208 16.59 -0.62 42.18
N LEU A 209 17.00 0.65 42.06
CA LEU A 209 18.28 1.20 42.53
C LEU A 209 18.07 2.00 43.83
N VAL A 210 17.49 1.34 44.83
CA VAL A 210 17.09 1.92 46.11
C VAL A 210 17.67 1.13 47.28
N ASP A 211 17.83 1.80 48.42
CA ASP A 211 18.08 1.12 49.69
C ASP A 211 16.82 0.33 50.13
N PRO A 212 16.92 -0.98 50.45
CA PRO A 212 15.76 -1.80 50.78
C PRO A 212 15.02 -1.43 52.07
N SER A 213 15.62 -0.65 52.97
CA SER A 213 15.02 -0.26 54.26
C SER A 213 14.25 1.06 54.19
N THR A 214 14.67 1.97 53.32
CA THR A 214 14.07 3.31 53.14
C THR A 214 13.26 3.45 51.86
N GLY A 215 13.46 2.55 50.88
CA GLY A 215 12.85 2.63 49.55
C GLY A 215 13.35 3.79 48.68
N ARG A 216 14.42 4.49 49.09
CA ARG A 216 14.96 5.68 48.42
C ARG A 216 16.27 5.40 47.67
N PRO A 217 16.57 6.14 46.58
CA PRO A 217 17.88 6.10 45.94
C PRO A 217 19.01 6.47 46.90
N ASP A 218 20.20 5.90 46.68
CA ASP A 218 21.42 6.37 47.34
C ASP A 218 21.75 7.80 46.84
N PRO A 219 21.92 8.79 47.74
CA PRO A 219 22.05 10.20 47.35
C PRO A 219 23.37 10.50 46.63
N VAL A 220 24.43 9.73 46.88
CA VAL A 220 25.73 9.90 46.20
C VAL A 220 25.62 9.35 44.78
N ARG A 221 25.09 8.13 44.61
CA ARG A 221 24.88 7.50 43.30
C ARG A 221 23.94 8.30 42.41
N LEU A 222 22.82 8.79 42.97
CA LEU A 222 21.86 9.64 42.28
C LEU A 222 22.51 10.96 41.85
N SER A 223 23.23 11.64 42.76
CA SER A 223 23.93 12.88 42.45
C SER A 223 25.03 12.69 41.40
N CYS A 224 25.77 11.58 41.43
CA CYS A 224 26.78 11.28 40.41
C CYS A 224 26.16 11.02 39.03
N TYR A 225 25.03 10.33 38.98
CA TYR A 225 24.30 10.09 37.72
C TYR A 225 23.68 11.38 37.15
N ARG A 226 23.19 12.27 38.01
CA ARG A 226 22.69 13.61 37.62
C ARG A 226 23.80 14.48 37.02
N HIS A 227 24.95 14.55 37.69
CA HIS A 227 26.14 15.26 37.16
C HIS A 227 26.66 14.65 35.85
N PHE A 228 26.67 13.32 35.73
CA PHE A 228 26.97 12.62 34.48
C PHE A 228 25.97 12.99 33.37
N GLY A 229 24.71 13.22 33.74
CA GLY A 229 23.66 13.72 32.85
C GLY A 229 24.02 15.04 32.17
N ILE A 230 24.65 15.99 32.88
CA ILE A 230 24.96 17.32 32.34
C ILE A 230 25.79 17.22 31.05
N PHE A 231 26.97 16.57 31.09
CA PHE A 231 27.85 16.44 29.92
C PHE A 231 27.46 15.34 28.91
N ASN A 232 26.46 14.52 29.24
CA ASN A 232 25.96 13.45 28.36
C ASN A 232 24.57 13.74 27.77
N SER A 233 23.89 14.80 28.22
CA SER A 233 22.56 15.25 27.78
C SER A 233 22.48 15.45 26.27
N ASP A 234 23.47 16.15 25.70
CA ASP A 234 23.70 16.23 24.26
C ASP A 234 25.20 16.23 23.92
N HIS A 235 25.53 15.99 22.65
CA HIS A 235 26.87 16.21 22.11
C HIS A 235 26.84 16.64 20.63
N GLY A 236 25.86 17.47 20.25
CA GLY A 236 25.61 17.91 18.88
C GLY A 236 25.22 16.76 17.96
N MET A 237 25.70 16.79 16.71
CA MET A 237 25.43 15.76 15.68
C MET A 237 26.18 14.43 15.91
N ALA A 238 26.19 13.94 17.15
CA ALA A 238 26.61 12.58 17.48
C ALA A 238 25.67 11.54 16.79
N LEU A 239 26.16 10.33 16.56
CA LEU A 239 25.47 9.34 15.73
C LEU A 239 24.02 9.06 16.16
N SER A 240 23.74 8.98 17.46
CA SER A 240 22.39 8.80 18.00
C SER A 240 21.43 9.96 17.65
N VAL A 241 21.90 11.21 17.71
CA VAL A 241 21.14 12.41 17.33
C VAL A 241 20.97 12.47 15.80
N PHE A 242 22.04 12.24 15.05
CA PHE A 242 21.97 12.27 13.59
C PHE A 242 21.03 11.18 13.04
N SER A 243 21.08 9.96 13.57
CA SER A 243 20.14 8.89 13.21
C SER A 243 18.70 9.21 13.58
N ALA A 244 18.45 9.87 14.73
CA ALA A 244 17.11 10.37 15.05
C ALA A 244 16.63 11.41 14.02
N LEU A 245 17.50 12.35 13.61
CA LEU A 245 17.17 13.37 12.62
C LEU A 245 16.98 12.82 11.19
N VAL A 246 17.71 11.76 10.82
CA VAL A 246 17.48 11.04 9.56
C VAL A 246 16.04 10.50 9.51
N THR A 247 15.58 9.84 10.58
CA THR A 247 14.18 9.39 10.71
C THR A 247 13.20 10.57 10.83
N ALA A 248 13.51 11.61 11.60
CA ALA A 248 12.68 12.81 11.74
C ALA A 248 12.42 13.51 10.39
N SER A 249 13.35 13.39 9.44
CA SER A 249 13.27 14.03 8.12
C SER A 249 12.18 13.48 7.19
N SER A 250 11.55 12.36 7.54
CA SER A 250 10.28 11.89 6.95
C SER A 250 9.02 12.38 7.70
N GLN A 251 9.14 13.40 8.58
CA GLN A 251 8.10 13.88 9.50
C GLN A 251 7.61 12.77 10.45
N THR A 252 8.56 12.01 11.01
CA THR A 252 8.31 10.85 11.87
C THR A 252 8.29 11.19 13.37
N ASP A 253 7.48 10.48 14.14
CA ASP A 253 7.21 10.70 15.56
C ASP A 253 8.46 10.54 16.47
N PRO A 254 8.47 11.13 17.68
CA PRO A 254 9.65 11.14 18.54
C PRO A 254 10.00 9.76 19.12
N ILE A 255 9.03 8.85 19.29
CA ILE A 255 9.28 7.49 19.80
C ILE A 255 10.00 6.65 18.73
N SER A 256 9.55 6.68 17.48
CA SER A 256 10.22 6.05 16.34
C SER A 256 11.62 6.64 16.08
N CYS A 257 11.78 7.96 16.25
CA CYS A 257 13.10 8.60 16.19
C CYS A 257 14.02 8.10 17.33
N LEU A 258 13.50 7.92 18.54
CA LEU A 258 14.25 7.39 19.68
C LEU A 258 14.56 5.89 19.56
N ILE A 259 13.67 5.08 18.96
CA ILE A 259 13.96 3.68 18.57
C ILE A 259 15.12 3.65 17.57
N THR A 260 15.13 4.54 16.58
CA THR A 260 16.26 4.67 15.64
C THR A 260 17.56 5.05 16.36
N ALA A 261 17.50 6.04 17.27
CA ALA A 261 18.63 6.46 18.08
C ALA A 261 19.16 5.34 19.00
N THR A 262 18.27 4.49 19.52
CA THR A 262 18.60 3.32 20.34
C THR A 262 19.41 2.30 19.54
N GLY A 263 19.01 2.03 18.29
CA GLY A 263 19.77 1.15 17.39
C GLY A 263 21.13 1.74 17.00
N ALA A 264 21.19 3.04 16.76
CA ALA A 264 22.42 3.77 16.47
C ALA A 264 23.39 3.83 17.67
N ALA A 265 22.86 3.87 18.90
CA ALA A 265 23.63 3.84 20.14
C ALA A 265 24.26 2.47 20.43
N TYR A 266 23.63 1.37 20.00
CA TYR A 266 24.10 0.00 20.28
C TYR A 266 25.45 -0.33 19.62
N GLY A 267 25.82 0.36 18.54
CA GLY A 267 27.06 0.10 17.82
C GLY A 267 28.32 0.25 18.71
N PRO A 268 29.34 -0.63 18.57
CA PRO A 268 30.57 -0.57 19.36
C PRO A 268 31.48 0.64 19.03
N LEU A 269 31.10 1.44 18.03
CA LEU A 269 31.72 2.73 17.69
C LEU A 269 30.91 3.94 18.23
N HIS A 270 29.89 3.69 19.06
CA HIS A 270 29.13 4.68 19.84
C HIS A 270 29.00 4.17 21.28
N PHE A 271 27.83 4.21 21.95
CA PHE A 271 27.72 3.81 23.38
C PHE A 271 28.12 2.36 23.67
N GLY A 272 28.02 1.43 22.70
CA GLY A 272 28.57 0.07 22.79
C GLY A 272 30.10 0.02 22.98
N ALA A 273 30.82 1.13 22.81
CA ALA A 273 32.23 1.25 23.14
C ALA A 273 32.52 1.04 24.64
N THR A 274 31.58 1.37 25.54
CA THR A 274 31.75 1.18 27.00
C THR A 274 31.79 -0.30 27.39
N GLU A 275 30.86 -1.10 26.86
CA GLU A 275 30.87 -2.56 27.01
C GLU A 275 32.12 -3.17 26.34
N SER A 276 32.48 -2.68 25.15
CA SER A 276 33.68 -3.12 24.42
C SER A 276 34.97 -2.83 25.20
N ALA A 277 35.07 -1.66 25.84
CA ALA A 277 36.19 -1.28 26.70
C ALA A 277 36.27 -2.19 27.94
N LYS A 278 35.15 -2.45 28.64
CA LYS A 278 35.18 -3.38 29.78
C LYS A 278 35.58 -4.79 29.37
N ARG A 279 35.10 -5.30 28.22
CA ARG A 279 35.51 -6.60 27.67
C ARG A 279 37.00 -6.63 27.36
N ALA A 280 37.59 -5.54 26.85
CA ALA A 280 39.03 -5.42 26.66
C ALA A 280 39.81 -5.43 27.99
N LEU A 281 39.38 -4.65 28.99
CA LEU A 281 39.99 -4.64 30.33
C LEU A 281 39.96 -6.02 31.00
N LEU A 282 38.84 -6.75 30.87
CA LEU A 282 38.69 -8.13 31.33
C LEU A 282 39.62 -9.11 30.60
N HIS A 283 39.85 -8.91 29.29
CA HIS A 283 40.75 -9.75 28.51
C HIS A 283 42.24 -9.48 28.81
N ILE A 284 42.60 -8.24 29.15
CA ILE A 284 43.95 -7.87 29.61
C ILE A 284 44.26 -8.54 30.96
N GLY A 285 43.30 -8.57 31.89
CA GLY A 285 43.34 -9.38 33.11
C GLY A 285 44.27 -8.88 34.23
N THR A 286 45.52 -8.51 33.92
CA THR A 286 46.48 -7.93 34.87
C THR A 286 47.20 -6.72 34.27
N ILE A 287 47.80 -5.89 35.13
CA ILE A 287 48.56 -4.70 34.72
C ILE A 287 49.81 -5.03 33.88
N ASP A 288 50.36 -6.23 34.02
CA ASP A 288 51.58 -6.69 33.36
C ASP A 288 51.36 -6.97 31.87
N ASN A 289 50.12 -7.26 31.48
CA ASN A 289 49.72 -7.47 30.08
C ASN A 289 49.48 -6.16 29.32
N VAL A 290 49.41 -5.00 30.01
CA VAL A 290 49.12 -3.70 29.37
C VAL A 290 50.13 -3.30 28.29
N PRO A 291 51.47 -3.45 28.46
CA PRO A 291 52.42 -3.13 27.40
C PRO A 291 52.22 -3.99 26.14
N SER A 292 51.94 -5.29 26.30
CA SER A 292 51.64 -6.22 25.20
C SER A 292 50.35 -5.83 24.47
N PHE A 293 49.31 -5.45 25.23
CA PHE A 293 48.07 -4.93 24.66
C PHE A 293 48.30 -3.65 23.84
N ILE A 294 49.07 -2.70 24.38
CA ILE A 294 49.40 -1.43 23.73
C ILE A 294 50.18 -1.66 22.42
N GLU A 295 51.18 -2.55 22.41
CA GLU A 295 51.86 -2.95 21.17
C GLU A 295 50.91 -3.58 20.15
N GLY A 296 49.95 -4.40 20.61
CA GLY A 296 48.87 -4.92 19.76
C GLY A 296 48.00 -3.80 19.14
N VAL A 297 47.77 -2.70 19.85
CA VAL A 297 47.06 -1.51 19.33
C VAL A 297 47.91 -0.77 18.30
N LYS A 298 49.20 -0.54 18.59
CA LYS A 298 50.13 0.12 17.64
C LYS A 298 50.27 -0.66 16.32
N GLN A 299 50.22 -1.99 16.41
CA GLN A 299 50.26 -2.93 15.27
C GLN A 299 48.90 -3.09 14.57
N GLY A 300 47.85 -2.41 15.01
CA GLY A 300 46.51 -2.46 14.41
C GLY A 300 45.74 -3.77 14.62
N LYS A 301 46.25 -4.69 15.46
CA LYS A 301 45.60 -5.98 15.76
C LYS A 301 44.30 -5.81 16.56
N GLN A 302 44.21 -4.73 17.34
CA GLN A 302 43.05 -4.39 18.17
C GLN A 302 42.93 -2.87 18.33
N LYS A 303 41.77 -2.40 18.82
CA LYS A 303 41.53 -0.98 19.12
C LYS A 303 41.51 -0.76 20.63
N LEU A 304 42.15 0.33 21.09
CA LEU A 304 41.91 0.87 22.42
C LEU A 304 40.61 1.68 22.40
N PHE A 305 39.53 1.08 22.91
CA PHE A 305 38.25 1.77 23.08
C PHE A 305 38.37 2.83 24.19
N GLY A 306 37.69 3.96 24.02
CA GLY A 306 37.80 5.12 24.91
C GLY A 306 38.99 6.06 24.61
N TYR A 307 39.75 5.83 23.54
CA TYR A 307 40.87 6.70 23.14
C TYR A 307 40.67 7.33 21.76
N GLY A 308 41.16 8.57 21.64
CA GLY A 308 40.87 9.47 20.53
C GLY A 308 39.42 9.95 20.56
N HIS A 309 39.15 11.06 19.88
CA HIS A 309 37.80 11.57 19.71
C HIS A 309 37.65 12.16 18.30
N ARG A 310 36.46 12.05 17.70
CA ARG A 310 36.22 12.58 16.36
C ARG A 310 36.22 14.11 16.33
N SER A 311 35.76 14.71 17.43
CA SER A 311 35.81 16.16 17.67
C SER A 311 37.15 16.61 18.28
N TYR A 312 37.33 16.46 19.60
CA TYR A 312 38.52 16.94 20.32
C TYR A 312 39.82 16.33 19.79
N LYS A 313 40.80 17.19 19.50
CA LYS A 313 42.19 16.80 19.15
C LYS A 313 43.12 16.76 20.37
N GLY A 314 42.72 17.43 21.45
CA GLY A 314 43.34 17.35 22.78
C GLY A 314 42.54 16.45 23.72
N MET A 315 42.80 16.57 25.02
CA MET A 315 42.02 15.89 26.06
C MET A 315 40.55 16.31 26.01
N ASP A 316 39.65 15.33 26.09
CA ASP A 316 38.20 15.56 26.17
C ASP A 316 37.84 16.28 27.48
N PRO A 317 37.16 17.45 27.43
CA PRO A 317 36.87 18.27 28.62
C PRO A 317 36.03 17.54 29.68
N ARG A 318 35.37 16.45 29.32
CA ARG A 318 34.53 15.64 30.21
C ARG A 318 35.32 14.65 31.07
N VAL A 319 36.59 14.37 30.74
CA VAL A 319 37.43 13.38 31.46
C VAL A 319 37.72 13.81 32.90
N GLN A 320 37.97 15.09 33.15
CA GLN A 320 38.21 15.59 34.51
C GLN A 320 36.94 15.52 35.40
N PRO A 321 35.75 15.96 34.94
CA PRO A 321 34.48 15.65 35.59
C PRO A 321 34.23 14.16 35.84
N MET A 322 34.49 13.29 34.86
CA MET A 322 34.33 11.83 35.03
C MET A 322 35.20 11.28 36.17
N ARG A 323 36.48 11.68 36.24
CA ARG A 323 37.40 11.28 37.32
C ARG A 323 36.88 11.70 38.69
N LYS A 324 36.38 12.94 38.82
CA LYS A 324 35.78 13.41 40.07
C LYS A 324 34.62 12.51 40.51
N LEU A 325 33.75 12.10 39.59
CA LEU A 325 32.64 11.17 39.88
C LEU A 325 33.12 9.77 40.30
N VAL A 326 34.22 9.25 39.74
CA VAL A 326 34.82 7.98 40.17
C VAL A 326 35.31 8.09 41.63
N CYS A 327 35.93 9.22 42.01
CA CYS A 327 36.34 9.50 43.38
C CYS A 327 35.14 9.68 44.34
N ASP A 328 34.12 10.44 43.94
CA ASP A 328 32.92 10.70 44.75
C ASP A 328 32.14 9.39 45.02
N LEU A 329 32.13 8.45 44.06
CA LEU A 329 31.61 7.08 44.19
C LEU A 329 32.51 6.14 45.02
N LYS A 330 33.66 6.62 45.53
CA LYS A 330 34.64 5.87 46.33
C LYS A 330 35.19 4.62 45.64
N LEU A 331 35.34 4.67 44.31
CA LEU A 331 35.92 3.59 43.52
C LEU A 331 37.45 3.69 43.55
N ASP A 332 38.08 2.95 44.47
CA ASP A 332 39.54 2.87 44.60
C ASP A 332 40.13 1.73 43.75
N SER A 333 41.20 2.00 42.99
CA SER A 333 41.99 1.03 42.23
C SER A 333 42.66 -0.06 43.07
N ALA A 334 42.81 0.12 44.38
CA ALA A 334 43.16 -0.97 45.30
C ALA A 334 42.03 -2.00 45.44
N SER A 335 40.77 -1.59 45.25
CA SER A 335 39.57 -2.43 45.34
C SER A 335 39.00 -2.88 43.98
N ASN A 336 39.31 -2.15 42.90
CA ASN A 336 38.79 -2.39 41.55
C ASN A 336 39.92 -2.69 40.55
N PRO A 337 40.21 -3.98 40.27
CA PRO A 337 41.29 -4.37 39.34
C PRO A 337 41.12 -3.80 37.91
N LEU A 338 39.89 -3.61 37.44
CA LEU A 338 39.65 -3.07 36.09
C LEU A 338 39.98 -1.57 36.02
N LEU A 339 39.76 -0.82 37.10
CA LEU A 339 40.16 0.59 37.18
C LEU A 339 41.68 0.71 37.19
N LYS A 340 42.36 -0.13 37.97
CA LYS A 340 43.83 -0.21 38.01
C LYS A 340 44.46 -0.55 36.64
N ILE A 341 43.81 -1.40 35.84
CA ILE A 341 44.22 -1.68 34.45
C ILE A 341 43.97 -0.45 33.56
N ALA A 342 42.83 0.23 33.69
CA ALA A 342 42.53 1.44 32.91
C ALA A 342 43.51 2.59 33.21
N GLU A 343 43.86 2.81 34.48
CA GLU A 343 44.88 3.79 34.88
C GLU A 343 46.27 3.42 34.35
N ARG A 344 46.65 2.14 34.39
CA ARG A 344 47.93 1.70 33.81
C ARG A 344 47.96 1.83 32.29
N ILE A 345 46.83 1.61 31.59
CA ILE A 345 46.68 1.90 30.17
C ILE A 345 46.89 3.39 29.91
N GLU A 346 46.29 4.28 30.71
CA GLU A 346 46.46 5.73 30.52
C GLU A 346 47.88 6.19 30.81
N GLN A 347 48.51 5.70 31.88
CA GLN A 347 49.91 6.01 32.14
C GLN A 347 50.78 5.64 30.93
N VAL A 348 50.70 4.38 30.47
CA VAL A 348 51.50 3.91 29.34
C VAL A 348 51.14 4.64 28.04
N ALA A 349 49.88 4.95 27.76
CA ALA A 349 49.47 5.62 26.54
C ALA A 349 49.78 7.13 26.52
N SER A 350 49.81 7.80 27.68
CA SER A 350 50.14 9.23 27.79
C SER A 350 51.65 9.49 27.81
N GLU A 351 52.45 8.53 28.28
CA GLU A 351 53.92 8.52 28.20
C GLU A 351 54.44 8.15 26.78
N ASP A 352 53.59 7.65 25.87
CA ASP A 352 54.01 7.05 24.60
C ASP A 352 53.88 7.96 23.36
N GLU A 353 54.99 8.11 22.64
CA GLU A 353 55.10 9.02 21.49
C GLU A 353 54.20 8.64 20.31
N TRP A 354 53.82 7.36 20.14
CA TRP A 354 52.95 6.90 19.06
C TRP A 354 51.52 7.44 19.21
N PHE A 355 51.06 7.59 20.46
CA PHE A 355 49.76 8.17 20.81
C PHE A 355 49.80 9.69 20.75
N ALA A 356 50.85 10.31 21.32
CA ALA A 356 51.04 11.76 21.28
C ALA A 356 51.09 12.32 19.85
N ARG A 357 51.88 11.70 18.95
CA ARG A 357 51.96 12.06 17.52
C ARG A 357 50.64 11.88 16.75
N ARG A 358 49.62 11.23 17.34
CA ARG A 358 48.29 11.00 16.74
C ARG A 358 47.15 11.74 17.44
N GLY A 359 47.41 12.49 18.51
CA GLY A 359 46.37 13.14 19.32
C GLY A 359 45.42 12.17 20.02
N LEU A 360 45.89 10.95 20.34
CA LEU A 360 45.06 9.89 20.93
C LEU A 360 45.03 9.99 22.46
N TYR A 361 44.20 10.90 22.96
CA TYR A 361 43.92 11.10 24.38
C TYR A 361 42.74 10.25 24.87
N PRO A 362 42.61 10.01 26.20
CA PRO A 362 41.40 9.43 26.75
C PRO A 362 40.19 10.33 26.46
N ASN A 363 39.03 9.71 26.24
CA ASN A 363 37.75 10.37 26.06
C ASN A 363 36.77 9.98 27.20
N ALA A 364 35.60 10.63 27.22
CA ALA A 364 34.57 10.40 28.24
C ALA A 364 34.21 8.91 28.45
N ASP A 365 34.11 8.12 27.37
CA ASP A 365 33.63 6.73 27.43
C ASP A 365 34.61 5.79 28.18
N PHE A 366 35.90 6.16 28.25
CA PHE A 366 36.93 5.40 28.97
C PHE A 366 36.64 5.32 30.48
N TYR A 367 36.27 6.45 31.09
CA TYR A 367 35.91 6.51 32.51
C TYR A 367 34.41 6.32 32.76
N GLY A 368 33.54 6.62 31.79
CA GLY A 368 32.09 6.57 31.93
C GLY A 368 31.54 5.19 32.32
N HIS A 369 32.22 4.10 31.92
CA HIS A 369 31.88 2.75 32.39
C HIS A 369 31.95 2.63 33.92
N PHE A 370 33.01 3.16 34.54
CA PHE A 370 33.22 3.06 35.99
C PHE A 370 32.22 3.89 36.77
N VAL A 371 31.93 5.12 36.32
CA VAL A 371 30.91 5.99 36.94
C VAL A 371 29.55 5.29 36.95
N LEU A 372 29.11 4.75 35.82
CA LEU A 372 27.79 4.12 35.73
C LEU A 372 27.71 2.78 36.48
N SER A 373 28.77 1.97 36.49
CA SER A 373 28.80 0.79 37.37
C SER A 373 28.84 1.16 38.86
N GLY A 374 29.48 2.26 39.26
CA GLY A 374 29.45 2.76 40.64
C GLY A 374 28.06 3.29 41.06
N CYS A 375 27.33 3.91 40.14
CA CYS A 375 25.90 4.23 40.29
C CYS A 375 24.99 2.99 40.42
N GLY A 376 25.51 1.78 40.17
CA GLY A 376 24.79 0.50 40.31
C GLY A 376 24.28 -0.12 39.00
N PHE A 377 24.62 0.44 37.83
CA PHE A 377 24.19 -0.11 36.55
C PHE A 377 25.05 -1.29 36.09
N GLU A 378 24.39 -2.37 35.69
CA GLU A 378 25.03 -3.54 35.09
C GLU A 378 25.64 -3.22 33.72
N THR A 379 26.69 -3.95 33.34
CA THR A 379 27.52 -3.59 32.17
C THR A 379 26.75 -3.58 30.85
N ASP A 380 25.74 -4.43 30.70
CA ASP A 380 24.92 -4.53 29.50
C ASP A 380 23.73 -3.54 29.47
N ILE A 381 23.38 -2.90 30.60
CA ILE A 381 22.38 -1.83 30.67
C ILE A 381 23.02 -0.43 30.66
N ILE A 382 24.34 -0.31 30.86
CA ILE A 382 25.08 0.97 30.76
C ILE A 382 24.79 1.76 29.47
N PRO A 383 24.78 1.17 28.26
CA PRO A 383 24.41 1.90 27.05
C PRO A 383 22.98 2.48 27.08
N ALA A 384 22.05 1.82 27.77
CA ALA A 384 20.68 2.31 27.97
C ALA A 384 20.61 3.40 29.06
N ALA A 385 21.48 3.36 30.08
CA ALA A 385 21.62 4.43 31.08
C ALA A 385 22.25 5.70 30.45
N MET A 386 23.27 5.55 29.61
CA MET A 386 23.81 6.66 28.80
C MET A 386 22.74 7.27 27.90
N LEU A 387 21.90 6.45 27.28
CA LEU A 387 20.82 6.92 26.41
C LEU A 387 19.64 7.55 27.19
N ALA A 388 19.40 7.16 28.45
CA ALA A 388 18.41 7.78 29.33
C ALA A 388 18.72 9.26 29.64
N GLN A 389 19.99 9.66 29.55
CA GLN A 389 20.44 11.06 29.64
C GLN A 389 20.46 11.71 28.24
N ARG A 390 20.99 11.00 27.22
CA ARG A 390 21.08 11.51 25.83
C ARG A 390 19.71 11.75 25.17
N VAL A 391 18.63 11.20 25.72
CA VAL A 391 17.25 11.46 25.27
C VAL A 391 16.94 12.96 25.23
N VAL A 392 17.53 13.76 26.15
CA VAL A 392 17.36 15.21 26.19
C VAL A 392 17.82 15.87 24.89
N GLY A 393 19.07 15.62 24.47
CA GLY A 393 19.61 16.15 23.22
C GLY A 393 18.83 15.65 22.00
N ILE A 394 18.51 14.34 21.96
CA ILE A 394 17.73 13.75 20.86
C ILE A 394 16.38 14.46 20.70
N MET A 395 15.66 14.72 21.80
CA MET A 395 14.38 15.43 21.78
C MET A 395 14.51 16.92 21.45
N ALA A 396 15.55 17.60 21.96
CA ALA A 396 15.83 19.00 21.63
C ALA A 396 16.10 19.18 20.12
N HIS A 397 16.97 18.34 19.55
CA HIS A 397 17.28 18.36 18.12
C HIS A 397 16.07 17.98 17.26
N TRP A 398 15.31 16.94 17.64
CA TRP A 398 14.06 16.56 16.96
C TRP A 398 13.05 17.71 16.94
N ARG A 399 12.88 18.43 18.07
CA ARG A 399 11.99 19.59 18.19
C ARG A 399 12.41 20.74 17.28
N GLU A 400 13.67 21.13 17.35
CA GLU A 400 14.24 22.22 16.54
C GLU A 400 14.07 21.90 15.05
N TYR A 401 14.27 20.64 14.66
CA TYR A 401 14.10 20.16 13.28
C TYR A 401 12.64 20.15 12.79
N MET A 402 11.69 19.73 13.63
CA MET A 402 10.26 19.71 13.27
C MET A 402 9.69 21.13 13.15
N LEU A 403 9.98 22.01 14.11
CA LEU A 403 9.45 23.37 14.13
C LEU A 403 10.09 24.28 13.07
N THR A 404 11.33 24.03 12.65
CA THR A 404 11.98 24.74 11.52
C THR A 404 11.59 24.19 10.15
N GLY A 405 10.84 23.08 10.06
CA GLY A 405 10.43 22.48 8.79
C GLY A 405 11.59 21.84 8.02
N GLY A 406 12.42 21.05 8.73
CA GLY A 406 13.60 20.39 8.16
C GLY A 406 13.33 19.50 6.94
N LYS A 407 14.36 19.34 6.09
CA LYS A 407 14.25 18.72 4.75
C LYS A 407 14.81 17.29 4.73
N LEU A 408 14.01 16.35 4.21
CA LEU A 408 14.33 14.93 3.97
C LEU A 408 15.82 14.69 3.64
N PHE A 409 16.52 13.95 4.51
CA PHE A 409 17.92 13.56 4.30
C PHE A 409 18.03 12.52 3.19
N ARG A 410 18.37 12.98 1.98
CA ARG A 410 18.46 12.15 0.77
C ARG A 410 19.81 12.34 0.05
N PRO A 411 20.92 11.77 0.59
CA PRO A 411 22.26 11.93 0.01
C PRO A 411 22.40 11.19 -1.34
N SER A 412 23.39 11.62 -2.14
CA SER A 412 23.82 10.91 -3.36
C SER A 412 25.14 10.16 -3.12
N HIS A 413 25.37 9.06 -3.83
CA HIS A 413 26.63 8.31 -3.82
C HIS A 413 27.47 8.58 -5.07
N ILE A 414 28.78 8.35 -5.00
CA ILE A 414 29.59 8.04 -6.20
C ILE A 414 29.30 6.58 -6.54
N TYR A 415 29.00 6.30 -7.81
CA TYR A 415 28.89 4.94 -8.31
C TYR A 415 30.28 4.54 -8.80
N THR A 416 31.09 3.96 -7.91
CA THR A 416 32.35 3.27 -8.27
C THR A 416 32.09 1.85 -8.77
N GLY A 417 30.83 1.56 -9.13
CA GLY A 417 30.46 0.31 -9.76
C GLY A 417 31.01 0.27 -11.19
N GLU A 418 31.10 -0.94 -11.69
CA GLU A 418 31.84 -1.30 -12.88
C GLU A 418 31.40 -0.57 -14.16
N GLU A 419 30.17 -0.10 -14.28
CA GLU A 419 29.79 0.75 -15.43
C GLU A 419 30.47 2.13 -15.46
N GLU A 420 31.12 2.63 -14.40
CA GLU A 420 31.80 3.94 -14.44
C GLU A 420 32.96 3.96 -15.47
N GLY A 421 33.62 2.82 -15.72
CA GLY A 421 34.58 2.67 -16.80
C GLY A 421 33.93 2.75 -18.19
N LYS A 422 32.80 2.07 -18.38
CA LYS A 422 32.01 2.09 -19.63
C LYS A 422 31.40 3.47 -19.91
N LEU A 423 31.02 4.20 -18.86
CA LEU A 423 30.46 5.55 -18.94
C LEU A 423 31.55 6.56 -19.32
N LYS A 424 32.78 6.38 -18.80
CA LYS A 424 33.97 7.14 -19.24
C LYS A 424 34.34 6.83 -20.69
N LEU A 425 34.17 5.59 -21.17
CA LEU A 425 34.29 5.27 -22.60
C LEU A 425 33.27 6.05 -23.44
N HIS A 426 31.96 5.97 -23.11
CA HIS A 426 30.91 6.66 -23.90
C HIS A 426 31.05 8.18 -23.88
N LEU A 427 31.44 8.78 -22.75
CA LEU A 427 31.70 10.22 -22.67
C LEU A 427 33.02 10.62 -23.36
N GLY A 428 34.03 9.75 -23.35
CA GLY A 428 35.27 9.94 -24.11
C GLY A 428 35.05 9.86 -25.62
N GLN A 429 34.14 9.00 -26.09
CA GLN A 429 33.76 8.87 -27.50
C GLN A 429 33.06 10.11 -28.07
N GLN A 430 32.45 10.96 -27.23
CA GLN A 430 31.97 12.29 -27.69
C GLN A 430 33.08 13.32 -27.88
N VAL A 431 34.30 13.08 -27.35
CA VAL A 431 35.46 13.98 -27.49
C VAL A 431 36.43 13.45 -28.56
N LYS A 432 36.62 12.12 -28.66
CA LYS A 432 37.38 11.46 -29.72
C LYS A 432 36.48 10.79 -30.77
N MET A 433 35.60 11.60 -31.37
CA MET A 433 35.17 11.37 -32.76
C MET A 433 36.03 12.16 -33.76
N SER A 434 37.09 12.81 -33.27
CA SER A 434 38.40 12.83 -33.94
C SER A 434 39.23 11.61 -33.52
N GLU A 435 39.64 10.82 -34.52
CA GLU A 435 40.68 9.77 -34.45
C GLU A 435 40.37 8.48 -33.66
N GLU A 436 39.67 7.58 -34.36
CA GLU A 436 39.98 6.16 -34.62
C GLU A 436 40.08 5.11 -33.48
N ASN A 437 39.01 4.31 -33.40
CA ASN A 437 38.90 2.84 -33.28
C ASN A 437 39.73 1.95 -32.31
N GLU A 438 38.93 1.23 -31.50
CA GLU A 438 39.04 -0.17 -31.07
C GLU A 438 39.96 -0.63 -29.89
N ASN A 439 39.41 -1.63 -29.16
CA ASN A 439 40.00 -2.50 -28.14
C ASN A 439 40.37 -1.90 -26.75
N THR A 440 39.45 -2.02 -25.77
CA THR A 440 39.74 -2.08 -24.31
C THR A 440 38.52 -2.66 -23.53
N PRO A 441 38.67 -3.22 -22.31
CA PRO A 441 37.74 -4.23 -21.77
C PRO A 441 36.51 -3.75 -20.98
N LEU A 442 35.56 -4.67 -20.80
CA LEU A 442 34.28 -4.47 -20.11
C LEU A 442 34.35 -4.83 -18.60
N LEU A 443 34.02 -3.88 -17.74
CA LEU A 443 33.70 -4.11 -16.32
C LEU A 443 32.22 -4.58 -16.15
N LEU A 444 31.92 -5.47 -15.20
CA LEU A 444 30.70 -6.29 -15.07
C LEU A 444 29.57 -5.67 -14.19
N PRO A 445 28.28 -5.76 -14.55
CA PRO A 445 27.20 -5.13 -13.77
C PRO A 445 26.91 -5.85 -12.42
N TYR A 446 26.50 -5.07 -11.40
CA TYR A 446 26.13 -5.52 -10.02
C TYR A 446 25.25 -6.79 -9.98
N SER A 447 24.38 -6.93 -10.97
CA SER A 447 23.83 -8.23 -11.33
C SER A 447 24.08 -8.45 -12.81
N VAL A 448 24.58 -9.63 -13.17
CA VAL A 448 24.69 -10.09 -14.57
C VAL A 448 23.33 -10.12 -15.28
N PHE A 449 22.23 -10.03 -14.53
CA PHE A 449 20.88 -9.94 -15.03
C PHE A 449 20.50 -8.50 -15.42
N THR A 450 20.19 -8.32 -16.69
CA THR A 450 19.57 -7.11 -17.26
C THR A 450 18.27 -6.74 -16.52
N PRO A 451 17.76 -5.49 -16.61
CA PRO A 451 16.50 -5.11 -16.00
C PRO A 451 15.31 -6.01 -16.35
N SER A 452 15.27 -6.58 -17.56
CA SER A 452 14.25 -7.55 -17.97
C SER A 452 14.42 -8.91 -17.29
N GLN A 453 15.65 -9.41 -17.16
CA GLN A 453 15.95 -10.65 -16.42
C GLN A 453 15.70 -10.49 -14.90
N LYS A 454 16.01 -9.31 -14.33
CA LYS A 454 15.61 -8.94 -12.97
C LYS A 454 14.09 -9.03 -12.79
N ARG A 455 13.32 -8.36 -13.66
CA ARG A 455 11.84 -8.41 -13.63
C ARG A 455 11.32 -9.84 -13.75
N LEU A 456 11.91 -10.65 -14.63
CA LEU A 456 11.54 -12.06 -14.79
C LEU A 456 11.83 -12.87 -13.51
N LEU A 457 13.02 -12.77 -12.92
CA LEU A 457 13.38 -13.47 -11.69
C LEU A 457 12.44 -13.12 -10.52
N ILE A 458 12.06 -11.85 -10.38
CA ILE A 458 11.12 -11.40 -9.35
C ILE A 458 9.68 -11.84 -9.64
N LEU A 459 9.27 -11.91 -10.91
CA LEU A 459 7.97 -12.45 -11.30
C LEU A 459 7.90 -13.97 -11.08
N THR A 460 8.98 -14.70 -11.37
CA THR A 460 9.11 -16.13 -11.05
C THR A 460 9.08 -16.37 -9.54
N ALA A 461 9.76 -15.53 -8.76
CA ALA A 461 9.70 -15.55 -7.30
C ALA A 461 8.28 -15.27 -6.77
N ALA A 462 7.57 -14.29 -7.35
CA ALA A 462 6.17 -13.98 -7.01
C ALA A 462 5.21 -15.13 -7.37
N LEU A 463 5.41 -15.77 -8.53
CA LEU A 463 4.62 -16.93 -8.92
C LEU A 463 4.91 -18.12 -8.00
N ALA A 464 6.18 -18.34 -7.64
CA ALA A 464 6.57 -19.39 -6.72
C ALA A 464 5.96 -19.19 -5.32
N SER A 465 6.03 -17.98 -4.76
CA SER A 465 5.43 -17.66 -3.46
C SER A 465 3.91 -17.89 -3.45
N SER A 466 3.23 -17.60 -4.56
CA SER A 466 1.77 -17.75 -4.70
C SER A 466 1.24 -19.16 -4.40
N PHE A 467 2.03 -20.22 -4.65
CA PHE A 467 1.58 -21.61 -4.51
C PHE A 467 1.20 -21.98 -3.07
N SER A 468 1.82 -21.40 -2.04
CA SER A 468 1.49 -21.75 -0.65
C SER A 468 0.14 -21.20 -0.18
N PRO A 469 -0.15 -19.88 -0.28
CA PRO A 469 -1.49 -19.36 -0.04
C PRO A 469 -2.51 -19.92 -1.03
N PHE A 470 -2.16 -20.22 -2.28
CA PHE A 470 -3.07 -20.86 -3.24
C PHE A 470 -3.49 -22.25 -2.77
N SER A 471 -2.54 -23.11 -2.38
CA SER A 471 -2.81 -24.49 -1.95
C SER A 471 -3.42 -24.60 -0.56
N ALA A 472 -3.20 -23.62 0.32
CA ALA A 472 -3.98 -23.47 1.54
C ALA A 472 -5.46 -23.27 1.19
N ASN A 473 -5.75 -22.36 0.24
CA ASN A 473 -7.09 -21.82 0.02
C ASN A 473 -7.93 -22.54 -1.05
N ILE A 474 -7.31 -23.24 -2.01
CA ILE A 474 -8.00 -24.04 -3.04
C ILE A 474 -8.81 -25.19 -2.44
N TYR A 475 -8.42 -25.64 -1.26
CA TYR A 475 -9.00 -26.80 -0.59
C TYR A 475 -10.38 -26.52 0.03
N TYR A 476 -10.65 -25.26 0.42
CA TYR A 476 -11.85 -24.91 1.23
C TYR A 476 -13.20 -25.37 0.63
N PRO A 477 -13.52 -25.17 -0.66
CA PRO A 477 -14.87 -25.45 -1.14
C PRO A 477 -15.10 -26.95 -1.40
N SER A 478 -14.05 -27.77 -1.50
CA SER A 478 -14.14 -29.23 -1.68
C SER A 478 -14.17 -30.02 -0.37
N LEU A 479 -13.87 -29.38 0.78
CA LEU A 479 -13.79 -30.01 2.12
C LEU A 479 -14.92 -31.01 2.41
N ASN A 480 -16.17 -30.56 2.27
CA ASN A 480 -17.33 -31.37 2.63
C ASN A 480 -17.62 -32.52 1.64
N SER A 481 -16.97 -32.54 0.47
CA SER A 481 -17.01 -33.70 -0.44
C SER A 481 -15.93 -34.71 -0.05
N ILE A 482 -14.68 -34.27 0.15
CA ILE A 482 -13.57 -35.13 0.58
C ILE A 482 -13.86 -35.78 1.94
N ALA A 483 -14.55 -35.07 2.84
CA ALA A 483 -15.01 -35.62 4.11
C ALA A 483 -15.97 -36.80 3.94
N ARG A 484 -16.96 -36.67 3.03
CA ARG A 484 -17.93 -37.73 2.74
C ARG A 484 -17.27 -38.92 2.05
N ASP A 485 -16.35 -38.67 1.13
CA ASP A 485 -15.65 -39.68 0.34
C ASP A 485 -14.70 -40.54 1.20
N LEU A 486 -14.03 -39.91 2.17
CA LEU A 486 -13.21 -40.61 3.17
C LEU A 486 -13.97 -41.03 4.45
N HIS A 487 -15.30 -40.86 4.46
CA HIS A 487 -16.20 -41.17 5.58
C HIS A 487 -15.80 -40.56 6.95
N VAL A 488 -15.24 -39.35 6.94
CA VAL A 488 -14.82 -38.60 8.14
C VAL A 488 -15.69 -37.38 8.42
N SER A 489 -15.68 -36.90 9.66
CA SER A 489 -16.49 -35.74 10.07
C SER A 489 -15.99 -34.42 9.47
N SER A 490 -16.88 -33.43 9.39
CA SER A 490 -16.49 -32.05 9.04
C SER A 490 -15.49 -31.43 10.03
N SER A 491 -15.42 -31.89 11.30
CA SER A 491 -14.38 -31.44 12.24
C SER A 491 -13.02 -32.08 11.95
N GLN A 492 -12.99 -33.36 11.57
CA GLN A 492 -11.78 -34.07 11.14
C GLN A 492 -11.23 -33.47 9.84
N ILE A 493 -12.03 -33.31 8.79
CA ILE A 493 -11.51 -32.79 7.51
C ILE A 493 -10.91 -31.37 7.63
N ASN A 494 -11.48 -30.52 8.49
CA ASN A 494 -10.95 -29.18 8.76
C ASN A 494 -9.59 -29.21 9.47
N LEU A 495 -9.28 -30.25 10.25
CA LEU A 495 -7.98 -30.39 10.92
C LEU A 495 -6.83 -30.45 9.90
N THR A 496 -7.06 -31.00 8.70
CA THR A 496 -6.07 -31.03 7.60
C THR A 496 -5.66 -29.62 7.13
N ILE A 497 -6.48 -28.60 7.36
CA ILE A 497 -6.19 -27.19 7.09
C ILE A 497 -5.35 -26.61 8.23
N THR A 498 -5.72 -26.89 9.47
CA THR A 498 -4.96 -26.47 10.66
C THR A 498 -3.53 -27.03 10.62
N THR A 499 -3.36 -28.31 10.29
CA THR A 499 -2.05 -28.95 10.12
C THR A 499 -1.25 -28.30 8.97
N TYR A 500 -1.91 -27.98 7.85
CA TYR A 500 -1.28 -27.22 6.76
C TYR A 500 -0.80 -25.84 7.26
N MET A 501 -1.62 -25.09 7.99
CA MET A 501 -1.28 -23.74 8.48
C MET A 501 -0.17 -23.73 9.54
N ILE A 502 -0.12 -24.72 10.43
CA ILE A 502 0.98 -24.88 11.40
C ILE A 502 2.31 -25.08 10.66
N CYS A 503 2.32 -25.98 9.67
CA CYS A 503 3.51 -26.22 8.84
C CYS A 503 3.88 -25.01 7.96
N GLN A 504 2.88 -24.21 7.55
CA GLN A 504 3.09 -22.98 6.77
C GLN A 504 3.82 -21.90 7.57
N GLY A 505 3.61 -21.84 8.89
CA GLY A 505 4.34 -20.94 9.78
C GLY A 505 5.76 -21.42 10.13
N LEU A 506 5.95 -22.74 10.28
CA LEU A 506 7.22 -23.31 10.76
C LEU A 506 8.27 -23.51 9.66
N ALA A 507 7.90 -24.07 8.50
CA ALA A 507 8.87 -24.46 7.47
C ALA A 507 9.68 -23.29 6.85
N PRO A 508 9.17 -22.04 6.72
CA PRO A 508 9.98 -20.91 6.24
C PRO A 508 11.22 -20.63 7.09
N ALA A 509 11.20 -20.90 8.40
CA ALA A 509 12.37 -20.70 9.26
C ALA A 509 13.53 -21.64 8.90
N PHE A 510 13.23 -22.90 8.57
CA PHE A 510 14.22 -23.89 8.14
C PHE A 510 14.68 -23.64 6.70
N MET A 511 13.74 -23.36 5.79
CA MET A 511 14.04 -23.14 4.37
C MET A 511 14.80 -21.82 4.12
N GLY A 512 14.58 -20.78 4.93
CA GLY A 512 15.36 -19.54 4.89
C GLY A 512 16.83 -19.79 5.25
N SER A 513 17.09 -20.41 6.41
CA SER A 513 18.45 -20.73 6.87
C SER A 513 19.19 -21.65 5.89
N LEU A 514 18.52 -22.66 5.35
CA LEU A 514 19.08 -23.51 4.29
C LEU A 514 19.47 -22.70 3.03
N ALA A 515 18.66 -21.72 2.65
CA ALA A 515 18.90 -20.92 1.46
C ALA A 515 19.99 -19.87 1.62
N ASP A 516 20.30 -19.43 2.84
CA ASP A 516 21.47 -18.59 3.12
C ASP A 516 22.78 -19.40 3.09
N GLN A 517 22.73 -20.71 3.40
CA GLN A 517 23.90 -21.60 3.40
C GLN A 517 24.16 -22.28 2.05
N ALA A 518 23.12 -22.84 1.42
CA ALA A 518 23.19 -23.59 0.17
C ALA A 518 22.74 -22.78 -1.07
N GLY A 519 22.33 -21.52 -0.87
CA GLY A 519 21.85 -20.64 -1.93
C GLY A 519 20.38 -20.85 -2.30
N ARG A 520 19.80 -19.86 -2.99
CA ARG A 520 18.34 -19.80 -3.27
C ARG A 520 17.85 -20.90 -4.20
N ARG A 521 18.63 -21.29 -5.21
CA ARG A 521 18.19 -22.26 -6.23
C ARG A 521 18.05 -23.69 -5.68
N PRO A 522 19.00 -24.26 -4.91
CA PRO A 522 18.80 -25.53 -4.22
C PRO A 522 17.64 -25.51 -3.23
N ALA A 523 17.46 -24.42 -2.47
CA ALA A 523 16.32 -24.29 -1.55
C ALA A 523 14.97 -24.28 -2.27
N TYR A 524 14.84 -23.53 -3.37
CA TYR A 524 13.63 -23.56 -4.22
C TYR A 524 13.38 -24.95 -4.81
N LEU A 525 14.42 -25.65 -5.27
CA LEU A 525 14.30 -27.01 -5.79
C LEU A 525 13.85 -27.99 -4.70
N LEU A 526 14.40 -27.93 -3.49
CA LEU A 526 13.97 -28.77 -2.37
C LEU A 526 12.52 -28.48 -1.96
N CYS A 527 12.14 -27.20 -1.84
CA CYS A 527 10.76 -26.75 -1.64
C CYS A 527 9.82 -27.37 -2.68
N PHE A 528 10.13 -27.22 -3.98
CA PHE A 528 9.29 -27.76 -5.04
C PHE A 528 9.32 -29.28 -5.17
N ILE A 529 10.41 -29.97 -4.84
CA ILE A 529 10.45 -31.44 -4.77
C ILE A 529 9.53 -31.95 -3.66
N ILE A 530 9.64 -31.39 -2.45
CA ILE A 530 8.77 -31.76 -1.31
C ILE A 530 7.31 -31.41 -1.62
N TYR A 531 7.04 -30.26 -2.24
CA TYR A 531 5.70 -29.85 -2.64
C TYR A 531 5.12 -30.75 -3.74
N ILE A 532 5.87 -31.08 -4.80
CA ILE A 532 5.39 -31.92 -5.91
C ILE A 532 5.20 -33.36 -5.45
N ALA A 533 6.16 -33.94 -4.71
CA ALA A 533 5.99 -35.25 -4.09
C ALA A 533 4.79 -35.28 -3.13
N GLY A 534 4.60 -34.20 -2.35
CA GLY A 534 3.42 -33.98 -1.53
C GLY A 534 2.13 -33.96 -2.34
N ASN A 535 2.06 -33.23 -3.46
CA ASN A 535 0.88 -33.19 -4.33
C ASN A 535 0.58 -34.53 -5.00
N ILE A 536 1.60 -35.25 -5.48
CA ILE A 536 1.42 -36.56 -6.12
C ILE A 536 0.93 -37.58 -5.09
N ALA A 537 1.54 -37.62 -3.90
CA ALA A 537 1.07 -38.47 -2.81
C ALA A 537 -0.34 -38.05 -2.33
N LEU A 538 -0.66 -36.74 -2.33
CA LEU A 538 -1.99 -36.23 -2.03
C LEU A 538 -3.06 -36.64 -3.06
N ALA A 539 -2.66 -36.90 -4.32
CA ALA A 539 -3.56 -37.33 -5.38
C ALA A 539 -3.79 -38.86 -5.42
N LEU A 540 -2.83 -39.64 -4.90
CA LEU A 540 -2.84 -41.12 -4.93
C LEU A 540 -3.31 -41.77 -3.61
N GLN A 541 -3.75 -40.97 -2.64
CA GLN A 541 -4.18 -41.44 -1.32
C GLN A 541 -5.71 -41.62 -1.25
N HIS A 542 -6.15 -42.63 -0.50
CA HIS A 542 -7.57 -42.88 -0.21
C HIS A 542 -7.80 -43.04 1.31
N SER A 543 -7.07 -42.28 2.13
CA SER A 543 -7.07 -42.42 3.60
C SER A 543 -6.84 -41.09 4.31
N TYR A 544 -7.69 -40.78 5.29
CA TYR A 544 -7.69 -39.49 6.01
C TYR A 544 -6.40 -39.19 6.81
N PRO A 545 -5.79 -40.14 7.55
CA PRO A 545 -4.50 -39.89 8.21
C PRO A 545 -3.37 -39.60 7.23
N ALA A 546 -3.35 -40.28 6.07
CA ALA A 546 -2.38 -40.00 5.01
C ALA A 546 -2.58 -38.58 4.45
N LEU A 547 -3.83 -38.21 4.13
CA LEU A 547 -4.22 -36.86 3.72
C LEU A 547 -3.77 -35.78 4.71
N LEU A 548 -3.97 -35.99 6.01
CA LEU A 548 -3.58 -35.01 7.02
C LEU A 548 -2.05 -34.82 7.10
N ILE A 549 -1.29 -35.92 7.06
CA ILE A 549 0.19 -35.87 7.07
C ILE A 549 0.72 -35.27 5.77
N LEU A 550 0.17 -35.65 4.61
CA LEU A 550 0.65 -35.19 3.31
C LEU A 550 0.25 -33.74 3.02
N ARG A 551 -0.84 -33.22 3.63
CA ARG A 551 -1.13 -31.77 3.69
C ARG A 551 -0.07 -31.02 4.50
N ALA A 552 0.45 -31.60 5.57
CA ALA A 552 1.59 -31.06 6.31
C ALA A 552 2.84 -30.95 5.42
N VAL A 553 3.19 -32.03 4.72
CA VAL A 553 4.34 -32.11 3.80
C VAL A 553 4.21 -31.12 2.64
N GLN A 554 3.04 -31.05 1.99
CA GLN A 554 2.73 -30.07 0.93
C GLN A 554 2.89 -28.62 1.42
N SER A 555 2.52 -28.34 2.67
CA SER A 555 2.72 -27.03 3.27
C SER A 555 4.21 -26.72 3.52
N CYS A 556 4.97 -27.68 4.04
CA CYS A 556 6.42 -27.54 4.24
C CYS A 556 7.16 -27.25 2.92
N GLY A 557 6.79 -27.95 1.84
CA GLY A 557 7.37 -27.71 0.51
C GLY A 557 7.00 -26.35 -0.08
N SER A 558 5.76 -25.90 0.07
CA SER A 558 5.30 -24.65 -0.55
C SER A 558 5.65 -23.39 0.24
N SER A 559 5.52 -23.38 1.56
CA SER A 559 5.57 -22.16 2.37
C SER A 559 6.94 -21.46 2.36
N GLY A 560 8.04 -22.22 2.30
CA GLY A 560 9.38 -21.67 2.17
C GLY A 560 9.55 -20.73 0.97
N THR A 561 8.84 -20.99 -0.14
CA THR A 561 8.91 -20.16 -1.37
C THR A 561 8.51 -18.69 -1.15
N VAL A 562 7.72 -18.39 -0.11
CA VAL A 562 7.32 -17.03 0.28
C VAL A 562 8.49 -16.24 0.84
N ALA A 563 9.26 -16.86 1.76
CA ALA A 563 10.48 -16.26 2.31
C ALA A 563 11.58 -16.16 1.24
N LEU A 564 11.74 -17.22 0.44
CA LEU A 564 12.71 -17.25 -0.66
C LEU A 564 12.44 -16.16 -1.72
N ALA A 565 11.18 -15.78 -1.95
CA ALA A 565 10.84 -14.75 -2.92
C ALA A 565 11.32 -13.36 -2.49
N SER A 566 11.11 -13.03 -1.21
CA SER A 566 11.67 -11.83 -0.58
C SER A 566 13.20 -11.85 -0.54
N ALA A 567 13.80 -13.02 -0.36
CA ALA A 567 15.26 -13.19 -0.36
C ALA A 567 15.88 -12.98 -1.76
N VAL A 568 15.31 -13.59 -2.82
CA VAL A 568 15.75 -13.34 -4.21
C VAL A 568 15.56 -11.86 -4.60
N ALA A 569 14.52 -11.20 -4.09
CA ALA A 569 14.36 -9.74 -4.23
C ALA A 569 15.43 -8.94 -3.47
N ALA A 570 15.99 -9.46 -2.38
CA ALA A 570 17.12 -8.85 -1.69
C ALA A 570 18.47 -9.12 -2.40
N ASP A 571 18.66 -10.29 -3.00
CA ASP A 571 19.92 -10.68 -3.65
C ASP A 571 20.09 -10.03 -5.05
N VAL A 572 19.01 -9.93 -5.84
CA VAL A 572 19.07 -9.54 -7.27
C VAL A 572 18.78 -8.05 -7.50
N ILE A 573 18.07 -7.39 -6.58
CA ILE A 573 17.58 -6.01 -6.76
C ILE A 573 18.27 -5.06 -5.78
N THR A 574 18.87 -3.99 -6.32
CA THR A 574 19.54 -2.97 -5.49
C THR A 574 18.53 -2.26 -4.58
N SER A 575 18.96 -1.84 -3.39
CA SER A 575 18.09 -1.20 -2.39
C SER A 575 17.35 0.05 -2.90
N ALA A 576 17.82 0.69 -3.96
CA ALA A 576 17.19 1.86 -4.58
C ALA A 576 15.94 1.53 -5.42
N GLU A 577 15.89 0.36 -6.07
CA GLU A 577 14.71 -0.12 -6.82
C GLU A 577 13.87 -1.13 -6.02
N ARG A 578 14.43 -1.73 -4.97
CA ARG A 578 13.86 -2.88 -4.22
C ARG A 578 12.41 -2.72 -3.81
N GLY A 579 11.95 -1.55 -3.38
CA GLY A 579 10.56 -1.33 -2.94
C GLY A 579 9.52 -1.70 -4.01
N MET A 580 9.76 -1.34 -5.27
CA MET A 580 8.87 -1.67 -6.40
C MET A 580 8.85 -3.18 -6.66
N TYR A 581 10.02 -3.82 -6.63
CA TYR A 581 10.14 -5.26 -6.89
C TYR A 581 9.63 -6.12 -5.70
N MET A 582 9.73 -5.65 -4.46
CA MET A 582 9.08 -6.28 -3.30
C MET A 582 7.55 -6.21 -3.41
N GLY A 583 7.00 -5.13 -3.98
CA GLY A 583 5.59 -5.06 -4.36
C GLY A 583 5.21 -6.17 -5.34
N ILE A 584 5.99 -6.34 -6.42
CA ILE A 584 5.79 -7.41 -7.41
C ILE A 584 5.92 -8.81 -6.78
N ALA A 585 6.95 -9.05 -5.96
CA ALA A 585 7.16 -10.30 -5.22
C ALA A 585 5.97 -10.66 -4.31
N SER A 586 5.28 -9.64 -3.78
CA SER A 586 4.12 -9.80 -2.89
C SER A 586 2.81 -10.05 -3.64
N LEU A 587 2.70 -9.72 -4.94
CA LEU A 587 1.47 -9.91 -5.71
C LEU A 587 0.97 -11.36 -5.68
N GLY A 588 1.89 -12.34 -5.69
CA GLY A 588 1.55 -13.75 -5.57
C GLY A 588 0.77 -14.06 -4.30
N ASN A 589 1.23 -13.56 -3.15
CA ASN A 589 0.59 -13.78 -1.86
C ASN A 589 -0.72 -13.00 -1.68
N ILE A 590 -0.87 -11.86 -2.37
CA ILE A 590 -2.07 -11.02 -2.29
C ILE A 590 -3.20 -11.57 -3.20
N LEU A 591 -2.84 -12.03 -4.40
CA LEU A 591 -3.81 -12.56 -5.37
C LEU A 591 -4.20 -14.01 -5.09
N ALA A 592 -3.27 -14.86 -4.63
CA ALA A 592 -3.52 -16.29 -4.45
C ALA A 592 -4.67 -16.64 -3.49
N PRO A 593 -4.87 -16.00 -2.31
CA PRO A 593 -6.05 -16.23 -1.47
C PRO A 593 -7.37 -15.82 -2.13
N SER A 594 -7.32 -14.91 -3.11
CA SER A 594 -8.47 -14.45 -3.90
C SER A 594 -8.71 -15.27 -5.18
N LEU A 595 -7.79 -16.18 -5.53
CA LEU A 595 -7.91 -17.16 -6.61
C LEU A 595 -8.13 -18.58 -6.08
N GLY A 596 -7.58 -18.92 -4.91
CA GLY A 596 -7.62 -20.24 -4.28
C GLY A 596 -9.03 -20.79 -4.11
N PRO A 597 -9.90 -20.22 -3.26
CA PRO A 597 -11.25 -20.73 -2.97
C PRO A 597 -12.22 -20.61 -4.15
N ILE A 598 -11.69 -20.33 -5.34
CA ILE A 598 -12.40 -19.95 -6.55
C ILE A 598 -12.00 -20.85 -7.72
N LEU A 599 -10.70 -21.14 -7.88
CA LEU A 599 -10.26 -22.29 -8.65
C LEU A 599 -10.51 -23.61 -7.90
N GLY A 600 -10.77 -23.53 -6.59
CA GLY A 600 -11.32 -24.61 -5.78
C GLY A 600 -12.85 -24.59 -5.62
N GLY A 601 -13.59 -23.60 -6.15
CA GLY A 601 -15.06 -23.55 -5.98
C GLY A 601 -15.79 -22.33 -6.56
N PRO A 602 -17.11 -22.37 -6.75
CA PRO A 602 -17.84 -21.31 -7.47
C PRO A 602 -17.93 -19.93 -6.76
N ARG A 603 -17.62 -18.83 -7.49
CA ARG A 603 -17.60 -17.37 -7.10
C ARG A 603 -19.03 -16.76 -6.98
N ARG A 604 -19.42 -15.68 -6.26
CA ARG A 604 -18.84 -14.39 -5.73
C ARG A 604 -18.42 -13.37 -6.83
N PRO A 605 -18.81 -12.06 -6.85
CA PRO A 605 -18.68 -11.04 -5.77
C PRO A 605 -19.87 -10.02 -5.78
N LYS A 606 -19.91 -8.76 -5.30
CA LYS A 606 -18.99 -7.83 -4.56
C LYS A 606 -19.70 -7.27 -3.29
N ILE A 607 -19.19 -6.16 -2.72
CA ILE A 607 -19.50 -5.61 -1.39
C ILE A 607 -19.46 -4.06 -1.39
N THR A 608 -20.25 -3.44 -0.51
CA THR A 608 -20.07 -2.06 -0.01
C THR A 608 -20.02 -2.12 1.52
N PHE A 609 -21.15 -1.99 2.22
CA PHE A 609 -21.85 -3.21 2.59
C PHE A 609 -22.81 -3.51 1.44
N PRO A 610 -22.85 -4.72 0.85
CA PRO A 610 -23.60 -4.94 -0.38
C PRO A 610 -25.08 -4.70 -0.12
N ASN A 611 -25.69 -3.79 -0.87
CA ASN A 611 -27.09 -3.94 -1.21
C ASN A 611 -27.13 -4.94 -2.39
N PRO A 612 -27.34 -6.26 -2.15
CA PRO A 612 -27.24 -7.24 -3.22
C PRO A 612 -28.41 -7.04 -4.18
N LEU A 613 -29.55 -6.54 -3.69
CA LEU A 613 -30.72 -6.17 -4.47
C LEU A 613 -30.38 -5.07 -5.49
N GLY A 614 -29.48 -4.14 -5.18
CA GLY A 614 -28.96 -3.17 -6.17
C GLY A 614 -28.16 -3.84 -7.29
N THR A 615 -27.42 -4.91 -6.98
CA THR A 615 -26.65 -5.70 -7.96
C THR A 615 -27.56 -6.68 -8.73
N LEU A 616 -28.59 -7.22 -8.10
CA LEU A 616 -29.55 -8.18 -8.66
C LEU A 616 -30.63 -7.48 -9.50
N ARG A 617 -31.05 -6.26 -9.14
CA ARG A 617 -32.01 -5.44 -9.91
C ARG A 617 -31.50 -5.12 -11.32
N LEU A 618 -30.18 -5.04 -11.50
CA LEU A 618 -29.53 -4.92 -12.82
C LEU A 618 -29.73 -6.16 -13.71
N LEU A 619 -29.99 -7.34 -13.14
CA LEU A 619 -30.29 -8.57 -13.89
C LEU A 619 -31.72 -8.55 -14.45
N PHE A 620 -32.66 -7.98 -13.70
CA PHE A 620 -34.07 -7.84 -14.09
C PHE A 620 -34.34 -6.59 -14.93
N HIS A 621 -33.36 -5.67 -15.03
CA HIS A 621 -33.42 -4.52 -15.92
C HIS A 621 -33.18 -4.95 -17.38
N ARG A 622 -34.26 -5.29 -18.10
CA ARG A 622 -34.27 -5.98 -19.41
C ARG A 622 -33.01 -5.79 -20.30
N PRO A 623 -32.67 -4.60 -20.83
CA PRO A 623 -31.55 -4.45 -21.76
C PRO A 623 -30.21 -4.82 -21.09
N THR A 624 -29.99 -4.37 -19.86
CA THR A 624 -28.79 -4.68 -19.06
C THR A 624 -28.72 -6.16 -18.70
N GLY A 625 -29.85 -6.76 -18.35
CA GLY A 625 -29.97 -8.20 -18.08
C GLY A 625 -29.48 -9.04 -19.25
N PHE A 626 -29.88 -8.70 -20.48
CA PHE A 626 -29.40 -9.38 -21.69
C PHE A 626 -27.90 -9.19 -21.93
N VAL A 627 -27.36 -7.97 -21.75
CA VAL A 627 -25.91 -7.70 -21.91
C VAL A 627 -25.07 -8.46 -20.86
N LEU A 628 -25.53 -8.49 -19.60
CA LEU A 628 -24.88 -9.25 -18.52
C LEU A 628 -24.97 -10.77 -18.75
N LEU A 629 -26.10 -11.26 -19.27
CA LEU A 629 -26.31 -12.67 -19.61
C LEU A 629 -25.40 -13.10 -20.76
N ALA A 630 -25.37 -12.36 -21.87
CA ALA A 630 -24.51 -12.67 -23.02
C ALA A 630 -23.02 -12.68 -22.64
N ASN A 631 -22.55 -11.68 -21.87
CA ASN A 631 -21.16 -11.64 -21.39
C ASN A 631 -20.83 -12.81 -20.45
N GLY A 632 -21.81 -13.22 -19.62
CA GLY A 632 -21.68 -14.38 -18.76
C GLY A 632 -21.63 -15.70 -19.53
N ILE A 633 -22.39 -15.83 -20.62
CA ILE A 633 -22.38 -17.00 -21.51
C ILE A 633 -21.04 -17.09 -22.25
N ILE A 634 -20.54 -16.02 -22.86
CA ILE A 634 -19.23 -16.00 -23.56
C ILE A 634 -18.10 -16.47 -22.63
N TYR A 635 -18.12 -16.03 -21.38
CA TYR A 635 -17.14 -16.47 -20.37
C TYR A 635 -17.41 -17.89 -19.85
N ALA A 636 -18.65 -18.36 -19.86
CA ALA A 636 -18.98 -19.75 -19.59
C ALA A 636 -18.50 -20.69 -20.70
N SER A 637 -18.63 -20.30 -21.98
CA SER A 637 -18.04 -20.97 -23.13
C SER A 637 -16.52 -21.06 -23.02
N TYR A 638 -15.85 -19.97 -22.59
CA TYR A 638 -14.41 -19.99 -22.30
C TYR A 638 -14.05 -21.06 -21.27
N TYR A 639 -14.70 -21.04 -20.11
CA TYR A 639 -14.43 -22.01 -19.05
C TYR A 639 -14.77 -23.45 -19.48
N SER A 640 -15.82 -23.63 -20.27
CA SER A 640 -16.19 -24.93 -20.89
C SER A 640 -15.09 -25.48 -21.80
N VAL A 641 -14.47 -24.64 -22.62
CA VAL A 641 -13.37 -25.04 -23.50
C VAL A 641 -12.10 -25.29 -22.67
N THR A 642 -11.73 -24.39 -21.75
CA THR A 642 -10.51 -24.55 -20.94
C THR A 642 -10.57 -25.70 -19.94
N ALA A 643 -11.75 -26.09 -19.45
CA ALA A 643 -11.92 -27.21 -18.53
C ALA A 643 -11.96 -28.57 -19.26
N GLY A 644 -12.49 -28.63 -20.48
CA GLY A 644 -12.46 -29.84 -21.30
C GLY A 644 -11.12 -30.09 -22.00
N LEU A 645 -10.36 -29.01 -22.27
CA LEU A 645 -9.07 -29.04 -22.97
C LEU A 645 -8.08 -30.11 -22.45
N PRO A 646 -7.81 -30.25 -21.13
CA PRO A 646 -6.85 -31.23 -20.63
C PRO A 646 -7.24 -32.67 -20.94
N ALA A 647 -8.50 -33.06 -20.68
CA ALA A 647 -8.99 -34.41 -20.95
C ALA A 647 -8.94 -34.72 -22.45
N GLN A 648 -9.40 -33.79 -23.29
CA GLN A 648 -9.42 -33.95 -24.75
C GLN A 648 -8.02 -34.01 -25.36
N PHE A 649 -7.06 -33.24 -24.83
CA PHE A 649 -5.70 -33.23 -25.38
C PHE A 649 -4.86 -34.41 -24.88
N HIS A 650 -5.22 -35.00 -23.74
CA HIS A 650 -4.77 -36.33 -23.37
C HIS A 650 -5.35 -37.39 -24.31
N GLU A 651 -6.68 -37.40 -24.51
CA GLU A 651 -7.39 -38.45 -25.25
C GLU A 651 -7.12 -38.45 -26.77
N LEU A 652 -7.24 -37.30 -27.45
CA LEU A 652 -7.07 -37.21 -28.91
C LEU A 652 -5.61 -37.20 -29.37
N TYR A 653 -4.70 -36.65 -28.56
CA TYR A 653 -3.31 -36.40 -28.97
C TYR A 653 -2.27 -37.15 -28.13
N ASN A 654 -2.68 -37.98 -27.15
CA ASN A 654 -1.80 -38.66 -26.19
C ASN A 654 -0.79 -37.71 -25.50
N LEU A 655 -1.17 -36.44 -25.30
CA LEU A 655 -0.28 -35.46 -24.69
C LEU A 655 -0.16 -35.73 -23.19
N GLN A 656 1.08 -35.79 -22.73
CA GLN A 656 1.43 -35.81 -21.31
C GLN A 656 1.22 -34.41 -20.69
N ASP A 657 1.15 -34.33 -19.37
CA ASP A 657 0.78 -33.11 -18.62
C ASP A 657 1.55 -31.85 -19.02
N LEU A 658 2.83 -31.97 -19.38
CA LEU A 658 3.64 -30.86 -19.87
C LEU A 658 3.19 -30.39 -21.28
N GLY A 659 2.86 -31.31 -22.18
CA GLY A 659 2.31 -30.99 -23.51
C GLY A 659 0.91 -30.36 -23.41
N ILE A 660 0.09 -30.85 -22.48
CA ILE A 660 -1.20 -30.24 -22.12
C ILE A 660 -0.97 -28.83 -21.56
N GLY A 661 -0.03 -28.64 -20.63
CA GLY A 661 0.32 -27.32 -20.09
C GLY A 661 0.78 -26.32 -21.16
N LEU A 662 1.63 -26.77 -22.09
CA LEU A 662 2.08 -25.97 -23.24
C LEU A 662 0.93 -25.61 -24.19
N SER A 663 -0.13 -26.41 -24.27
CA SER A 663 -1.30 -26.14 -25.13
C SER A 663 -2.12 -24.92 -24.73
N PHE A 664 -1.94 -24.40 -23.50
CA PHE A 664 -2.53 -23.14 -23.05
C PHE A 664 -1.72 -21.90 -23.47
N ILE A 665 -0.50 -22.05 -24.04
CA ILE A 665 0.28 -20.92 -24.55
C ILE A 665 -0.43 -20.25 -25.75
N PRO A 666 -0.94 -20.99 -26.77
CA PRO A 666 -1.83 -20.43 -27.80
C PRO A 666 -3.03 -19.67 -27.22
N ALA A 667 -3.68 -20.16 -26.16
CA ALA A 667 -4.78 -19.45 -25.51
C ALA A 667 -4.34 -18.11 -24.93
N GLY A 668 -3.25 -18.11 -24.14
CA GLY A 668 -2.68 -16.91 -23.53
C GLY A 668 -2.21 -15.88 -24.55
N LEU A 669 -1.61 -16.32 -25.67
CA LEU A 669 -1.21 -15.45 -26.78
C LEU A 669 -2.43 -14.84 -27.49
N GLY A 670 -3.48 -15.62 -27.72
CA GLY A 670 -4.74 -15.13 -28.31
C GLY A 670 -5.39 -14.06 -27.42
N SER A 671 -5.49 -14.31 -26.12
CA SER A 671 -6.01 -13.34 -25.14
C SER A 671 -5.12 -12.09 -25.03
N LEU A 672 -3.80 -12.21 -25.10
CA LEU A 672 -2.87 -11.06 -25.05
C LEU A 672 -2.97 -10.19 -26.31
N PHE A 673 -3.01 -10.79 -27.49
CA PHE A 673 -3.21 -10.08 -28.76
C PHE A 673 -4.60 -9.43 -28.83
N SER A 674 -5.62 -10.11 -28.30
CA SER A 674 -6.97 -9.55 -28.16
C SER A 674 -6.97 -8.32 -27.25
N ALA A 675 -6.35 -8.40 -26.07
CA ALA A 675 -6.32 -7.31 -25.10
C ALA A 675 -5.66 -6.02 -25.64
N THR A 676 -4.66 -6.13 -26.53
CA THR A 676 -4.02 -4.98 -27.16
C THR A 676 -4.80 -4.47 -28.38
N VAL A 677 -5.17 -5.34 -29.32
CA VAL A 677 -5.77 -4.94 -30.61
C VAL A 677 -7.26 -4.59 -30.48
N ASN A 678 -8.03 -5.33 -29.67
CA ASN A 678 -9.47 -5.07 -29.53
C ASN A 678 -9.75 -3.72 -28.84
N GLY A 679 -8.94 -3.32 -27.85
CA GLY A 679 -9.05 -2.00 -27.23
C GLY A 679 -8.87 -0.87 -28.25
N MET A 680 -7.85 -0.97 -29.11
CA MET A 680 -7.60 0.00 -30.18
C MET A 680 -8.75 0.05 -31.20
N LEU A 681 -9.33 -1.10 -31.59
CA LEU A 681 -10.49 -1.16 -32.49
C LEU A 681 -11.76 -0.54 -31.87
N VAL A 682 -12.00 -0.81 -30.59
CA VAL A 682 -13.16 -0.33 -29.82
C VAL A 682 -13.12 1.19 -29.63
N ASP A 683 -11.94 1.75 -29.34
CA ASP A 683 -11.77 3.19 -29.22
C ASP A 683 -11.71 3.88 -30.59
N TRP A 684 -11.08 3.27 -31.59
CA TRP A 684 -11.13 3.76 -32.98
C TRP A 684 -12.56 3.86 -33.49
N ASN A 685 -13.42 2.86 -33.25
CA ASN A 685 -14.81 2.94 -33.70
C ASN A 685 -15.59 4.03 -32.94
N TYR A 686 -15.34 4.19 -31.64
CA TYR A 686 -15.94 5.28 -30.84
C TYR A 686 -15.58 6.66 -31.39
N HIS A 687 -14.29 6.90 -31.70
CA HIS A 687 -13.84 8.15 -32.33
C HIS A 687 -14.45 8.31 -33.73
N ARG A 688 -14.48 7.25 -34.54
CA ARG A 688 -15.06 7.24 -35.90
C ARG A 688 -16.54 7.64 -35.89
N VAL A 689 -17.35 7.06 -34.99
CA VAL A 689 -18.79 7.36 -34.91
C VAL A 689 -19.02 8.77 -34.35
N LYS A 690 -18.29 9.21 -33.30
CA LYS A 690 -18.40 10.60 -32.82
C LYS A 690 -18.06 11.63 -33.90
N MET A 691 -16.96 11.43 -34.63
CA MET A 691 -16.57 12.30 -35.74
C MET A 691 -17.62 12.30 -36.87
N LYS A 692 -18.23 11.15 -37.19
CA LYS A 692 -19.32 11.07 -38.19
C LYS A 692 -20.59 11.82 -37.73
N MET A 693 -20.85 11.88 -36.43
CA MET A 693 -21.98 12.62 -35.83
C MET A 693 -21.64 14.09 -35.49
N GLY A 694 -20.43 14.57 -35.83
CA GLY A 694 -19.98 15.94 -35.52
C GLY A 694 -19.76 16.22 -34.02
N LEU A 695 -19.74 15.19 -33.17
CA LEU A 695 -19.65 15.34 -31.71
C LEU A 695 -18.20 15.48 -31.24
N PRO A 696 -17.90 16.41 -30.31
CA PRO A 696 -16.54 16.62 -29.81
C PRO A 696 -16.02 15.41 -29.02
N VAL A 697 -14.71 15.18 -29.15
CA VAL A 697 -13.95 14.16 -28.42
C VAL A 697 -13.03 14.85 -27.41
N THR A 698 -13.64 15.39 -26.36
CA THR A 698 -12.99 15.98 -25.18
C THR A 698 -12.54 14.89 -24.21
N ARG A 699 -11.29 14.98 -23.72
CA ARG A 699 -10.71 13.97 -22.79
C ARG A 699 -11.10 14.18 -21.32
N ASP A 700 -11.44 15.40 -20.95
CA ASP A 700 -11.52 15.84 -19.54
C ASP A 700 -12.95 16.13 -19.06
N GLN A 701 -13.98 15.73 -19.83
CA GLN A 701 -15.38 15.84 -19.44
C GLN A 701 -15.89 14.57 -18.72
N LYS A 702 -16.88 14.73 -17.84
CA LYS A 702 -17.65 13.59 -17.34
C LYS A 702 -18.27 12.83 -18.52
N GLN A 703 -18.19 11.50 -18.48
CA GLN A 703 -18.67 10.60 -19.53
C GLN A 703 -20.21 10.45 -19.52
N ASP A 704 -20.93 11.57 -19.56
CA ASP A 704 -22.34 11.53 -19.96
C ASP A 704 -22.40 11.26 -21.46
N HIS A 705 -23.12 10.21 -21.85
CA HIS A 705 -23.20 9.79 -23.25
C HIS A 705 -24.31 10.51 -24.02
N GLY A 706 -25.34 11.02 -23.33
CA GLY A 706 -26.49 11.68 -23.98
C GLY A 706 -27.08 10.84 -25.11
N ASP A 707 -27.24 11.45 -26.28
CA ASP A 707 -27.83 10.82 -27.48
C ASP A 707 -26.83 9.99 -28.30
N PHE A 708 -25.59 9.81 -27.80
CA PHE A 708 -24.59 9.01 -28.50
C PHE A 708 -24.94 7.52 -28.41
N PRO A 709 -25.12 6.80 -29.55
CA PRO A 709 -25.56 5.40 -29.55
C PRO A 709 -24.40 4.47 -29.17
N ILE A 710 -24.09 4.41 -27.87
CA ILE A 710 -22.92 3.73 -27.32
C ILE A 710 -23.05 2.21 -27.44
N GLU A 711 -24.25 1.67 -27.26
CA GLU A 711 -24.62 0.27 -27.48
C GLU A 711 -24.26 -0.15 -28.90
N GLN A 712 -24.79 0.57 -29.90
CA GLN A 712 -24.54 0.29 -31.31
C GLN A 712 -23.04 0.44 -31.65
N THR A 713 -22.40 1.49 -31.12
CA THR A 713 -20.98 1.80 -31.37
C THR A 713 -20.04 0.71 -30.83
N ARG A 714 -20.31 0.15 -29.65
CA ARG A 714 -19.51 -0.96 -29.11
C ARG A 714 -19.90 -2.29 -29.75
N LEU A 715 -21.20 -2.58 -29.94
CA LEU A 715 -21.68 -3.84 -30.52
C LEU A 715 -21.31 -4.01 -32.01
N GLN A 716 -21.07 -2.93 -32.77
CA GLN A 716 -20.46 -3.01 -34.11
C GLN A 716 -19.11 -3.76 -34.13
N ILE A 717 -18.35 -3.72 -33.04
CA ILE A 717 -17.10 -4.50 -32.89
C ILE A 717 -17.39 -5.82 -32.16
N GLY A 718 -18.25 -5.81 -31.12
CA GLY A 718 -18.52 -7.00 -30.31
C GLY A 718 -19.27 -8.11 -31.03
N LEU A 719 -20.35 -7.78 -31.74
CA LEU A 719 -21.26 -8.76 -32.33
C LEU A 719 -20.58 -9.63 -33.42
N PRO A 720 -19.74 -9.10 -34.33
CA PRO A 720 -18.96 -9.94 -35.24
C PRO A 720 -18.05 -10.93 -34.52
N MET A 721 -17.37 -10.51 -33.45
CA MET A 721 -16.49 -11.40 -32.66
C MET A 721 -17.30 -12.53 -31.99
N MET A 722 -18.54 -12.25 -31.55
CA MET A 722 -19.44 -13.25 -30.99
C MET A 722 -19.96 -14.23 -32.04
N VAL A 723 -20.32 -13.72 -33.22
CA VAL A 723 -20.76 -14.55 -34.36
C VAL A 723 -19.65 -15.49 -34.83
N PHE A 724 -18.39 -15.03 -34.88
CA PHE A 724 -17.24 -15.88 -35.22
C PHE A 724 -17.04 -17.05 -34.23
N LEU A 725 -17.42 -16.90 -32.96
CA LEU A 725 -17.28 -17.98 -31.96
C LEU A 725 -18.24 -19.14 -32.18
N SER A 726 -19.43 -18.90 -32.73
CA SER A 726 -20.42 -19.94 -33.02
C SER A 726 -19.98 -20.95 -34.10
N PHE A 727 -18.84 -20.73 -34.79
CA PHE A 727 -18.36 -21.62 -35.85
C PHE A 727 -17.25 -22.61 -35.41
N PHE A 728 -16.75 -22.55 -34.17
CA PHE A 728 -15.61 -23.36 -33.73
C PHE A 728 -16.02 -24.53 -32.81
N ALA A 729 -16.31 -25.69 -33.40
CA ALA A 729 -16.84 -26.88 -32.70
C ALA A 729 -15.83 -28.00 -32.40
N THR A 730 -14.56 -27.88 -32.81
CA THR A 730 -13.50 -28.89 -32.58
C THR A 730 -12.22 -28.23 -32.08
N VAL A 731 -11.37 -28.99 -31.38
CA VAL A 731 -10.26 -28.43 -30.59
C VAL A 731 -8.90 -28.85 -31.16
N SER A 732 -8.15 -27.85 -31.63
CA SER A 732 -6.77 -27.94 -32.12
C SER A 732 -6.01 -26.70 -31.65
N LEU A 733 -4.69 -26.77 -31.48
CA LEU A 733 -3.85 -25.69 -30.93
C LEU A 733 -4.08 -24.31 -31.60
N THR A 734 -4.27 -24.29 -32.93
CA THR A 734 -4.59 -23.06 -33.68
C THR A 734 -6.01 -22.55 -33.41
N LEU A 735 -6.98 -23.46 -33.25
CA LEU A 735 -8.35 -23.11 -32.87
C LEU A 735 -8.41 -22.60 -31.42
N VAL A 736 -7.60 -23.14 -30.51
CA VAL A 736 -7.47 -22.66 -29.13
C VAL A 736 -6.98 -21.20 -29.07
N PHE A 737 -6.05 -20.80 -29.96
CA PHE A 737 -5.66 -19.39 -30.14
C PHE A 737 -6.85 -18.54 -30.62
N LEU A 738 -7.54 -18.95 -31.69
CA LEU A 738 -8.63 -18.18 -32.30
C LEU A 738 -9.84 -18.05 -31.37
N ILE A 739 -10.24 -19.14 -30.70
CA ILE A 739 -11.30 -19.14 -29.68
C ILE A 739 -10.92 -18.17 -28.56
N SER A 740 -9.69 -18.24 -28.02
CA SER A 740 -9.26 -17.36 -26.93
C SER A 740 -9.16 -15.89 -27.35
N LEU A 741 -8.71 -15.63 -28.59
CA LEU A 741 -8.69 -14.31 -29.23
C LEU A 741 -10.09 -13.70 -29.31
N PHE A 742 -11.05 -14.41 -29.93
CA PHE A 742 -12.39 -13.91 -30.18
C PHE A 742 -13.27 -13.87 -28.92
N ILE A 743 -13.14 -14.83 -28.00
CA ILE A 743 -13.77 -14.76 -26.66
C ILE A 743 -13.26 -13.54 -25.93
N THR A 744 -11.94 -13.36 -25.83
CA THR A 744 -11.36 -12.23 -25.11
C THR A 744 -11.78 -10.90 -25.74
N ALA A 745 -11.95 -10.86 -27.06
CA ALA A 745 -12.41 -9.66 -27.78
C ALA A 745 -13.87 -9.35 -27.41
N ALA A 746 -14.78 -10.29 -27.66
CA ALA A 746 -16.21 -10.16 -27.35
C ALA A 746 -16.46 -9.83 -25.87
N TYR A 747 -15.78 -10.53 -24.96
CA TYR A 747 -15.81 -10.30 -23.52
C TYR A 747 -15.34 -8.87 -23.17
N ASN A 748 -14.21 -8.42 -23.72
CA ASN A 748 -13.70 -7.07 -23.48
C ASN A 748 -14.65 -5.99 -24.02
N VAL A 749 -15.25 -6.17 -25.20
CA VAL A 749 -16.26 -5.23 -25.73
C VAL A 749 -17.45 -5.11 -24.78
N LEU A 750 -18.02 -6.23 -24.33
CA LEU A 750 -19.17 -6.18 -23.43
C LEU A 750 -18.80 -5.64 -22.04
N ASN A 751 -17.61 -5.90 -21.51
CA ASN A 751 -17.17 -5.28 -20.25
C ASN A 751 -17.10 -3.76 -20.37
N VAL A 752 -16.54 -3.24 -21.47
CA VAL A 752 -16.50 -1.79 -21.75
C VAL A 752 -17.92 -1.24 -21.89
N LEU A 753 -18.79 -1.90 -22.65
CA LEU A 753 -20.19 -1.48 -22.79
C LEU A 753 -20.94 -1.47 -21.45
N ILE A 754 -20.74 -2.45 -20.57
CA ILE A 754 -21.38 -2.48 -19.24
C ILE A 754 -20.83 -1.37 -18.33
N VAL A 755 -19.58 -0.93 -18.51
CA VAL A 755 -19.02 0.24 -17.82
C VAL A 755 -19.61 1.53 -18.38
N ASP A 756 -19.63 1.70 -19.71
CA ASP A 756 -20.18 2.88 -20.39
C ASP A 756 -21.68 3.07 -20.06
N LEU A 757 -22.48 2.00 -20.11
CA LEU A 757 -23.91 1.99 -19.76
C LEU A 757 -24.20 2.36 -18.29
N TYR A 758 -23.21 2.24 -17.41
CA TYR A 758 -23.33 2.52 -15.98
C TYR A 758 -22.19 3.39 -15.47
N TYR A 759 -21.76 4.38 -16.26
CA TYR A 759 -20.62 5.26 -15.96
C TYR A 759 -20.73 5.98 -14.59
N THR A 760 -21.96 6.15 -14.07
CA THR A 760 -22.25 6.71 -12.74
C THR A 760 -22.03 5.72 -11.58
N THR A 761 -22.17 4.42 -11.83
CA THR A 761 -22.06 3.34 -10.82
C THR A 761 -21.31 2.09 -11.35
N PRO A 762 -20.18 2.23 -12.07
CA PRO A 762 -19.60 1.14 -12.86
C PRO A 762 -19.07 0.01 -11.97
N ALA A 763 -18.73 0.32 -10.71
CA ALA A 763 -18.38 -0.67 -9.70
C ALA A 763 -19.51 -1.68 -9.44
N THR A 764 -20.78 -1.25 -9.47
CA THR A 764 -21.97 -2.07 -9.23
C THR A 764 -22.36 -2.87 -10.47
N ALA A 765 -22.31 -2.27 -11.66
CA ALA A 765 -22.52 -3.00 -12.92
C ALA A 765 -21.44 -4.07 -13.13
N MET A 766 -20.18 -3.75 -12.83
CA MET A 766 -19.08 -4.73 -12.76
C MET A 766 -19.19 -5.70 -11.57
N ALA A 767 -20.10 -5.49 -10.60
CA ALA A 767 -20.43 -6.52 -9.61
C ALA A 767 -21.39 -7.55 -10.22
N ALA A 768 -22.51 -7.07 -10.80
CA ALA A 768 -23.52 -7.92 -11.45
C ALA A 768 -22.92 -8.75 -12.58
N ASN A 769 -22.07 -8.13 -13.40
CA ASN A 769 -21.33 -8.78 -14.47
C ASN A 769 -20.48 -9.94 -13.93
N ASN A 770 -19.61 -9.66 -12.95
CA ASN A 770 -18.78 -10.71 -12.35
C ASN A 770 -19.63 -11.80 -11.66
N LEU A 771 -20.81 -11.48 -11.13
CA LEU A 771 -21.71 -12.44 -10.49
C LEU A 771 -22.29 -13.44 -11.51
N VAL A 772 -22.95 -12.94 -12.56
CA VAL A 772 -23.52 -13.78 -13.65
C VAL A 772 -22.42 -14.59 -14.32
N ARG A 773 -21.33 -13.92 -14.70
CA ARG A 773 -20.15 -14.52 -15.35
C ARG A 773 -19.56 -15.69 -14.55
N CYS A 774 -19.48 -15.56 -13.23
CA CYS A 774 -18.91 -16.63 -12.41
C CYS A 774 -19.91 -17.75 -12.10
N PHE A 775 -21.21 -17.46 -11.94
CA PHE A 775 -22.21 -18.51 -11.77
C PHE A 775 -22.41 -19.34 -13.04
N LEU A 776 -22.48 -18.70 -14.23
CA LEU A 776 -22.58 -19.42 -15.50
C LEU A 776 -21.28 -20.17 -15.83
N GLY A 777 -20.10 -19.55 -15.59
CA GLY A 777 -18.82 -20.25 -15.73
C GLY A 777 -18.68 -21.46 -14.81
N ALA A 778 -19.15 -21.36 -13.57
CA ALA A 778 -19.21 -22.48 -12.64
C ALA A 778 -20.18 -23.58 -13.09
N ALA A 779 -21.42 -23.22 -13.44
CA ALA A 779 -22.43 -24.16 -13.88
C ALA A 779 -21.99 -24.91 -15.14
N ALA A 780 -21.46 -24.19 -16.13
CA ALA A 780 -20.93 -24.79 -17.35
C ALA A 780 -19.72 -25.70 -17.06
N THR A 781 -18.76 -25.28 -16.22
CA THR A 781 -17.63 -26.15 -15.83
C THR A 781 -18.10 -27.44 -15.15
N ALA A 782 -19.08 -27.35 -14.24
CA ALA A 782 -19.62 -28.50 -13.51
C ALA A 782 -20.45 -29.45 -14.39
N VAL A 783 -21.09 -28.94 -15.45
CA VAL A 783 -21.99 -29.71 -16.34
C VAL A 783 -21.28 -30.23 -17.60
N VAL A 784 -20.21 -29.56 -18.07
CA VAL A 784 -19.47 -29.94 -19.30
C VAL A 784 -18.83 -31.32 -19.19
N HIS A 785 -18.24 -31.70 -18.05
CA HIS A 785 -17.63 -33.03 -17.94
C HIS A 785 -18.70 -34.15 -17.89
N PRO A 786 -19.78 -34.07 -17.08
CA PRO A 786 -20.90 -35.01 -17.16
C PRO A 786 -21.53 -35.12 -18.56
N LEU A 787 -21.82 -34.00 -19.23
CA LEU A 787 -22.35 -34.03 -20.60
C LEU A 787 -21.35 -34.61 -21.61
N SER A 788 -20.06 -34.28 -21.51
CA SER A 788 -19.03 -34.86 -22.38
C SER A 788 -18.94 -36.38 -22.20
N SER A 789 -19.10 -36.89 -20.98
CA SER A 789 -19.09 -38.34 -20.69
C SER A 789 -20.39 -39.08 -21.03
N GLN A 790 -21.53 -38.39 -21.14
CA GLN A 790 -22.83 -39.02 -21.45
C GLN A 790 -23.26 -38.84 -22.91
N TRP A 791 -23.06 -37.66 -23.48
CA TRP A 791 -23.51 -37.29 -24.84
C TRP A 791 -22.34 -37.07 -25.81
N GLY A 792 -21.10 -37.10 -25.33
CA GLY A 792 -19.90 -36.86 -26.12
C GLY A 792 -19.50 -35.40 -26.20
N ILE A 793 -18.19 -35.19 -26.40
CA ILE A 793 -17.53 -33.87 -26.48
C ILE A 793 -18.15 -32.99 -27.58
N GLY A 794 -18.38 -33.54 -28.78
CA GLY A 794 -18.90 -32.80 -29.93
C GLY A 794 -20.30 -32.23 -29.71
N TRP A 795 -21.23 -33.04 -29.17
CA TRP A 795 -22.58 -32.57 -28.82
C TRP A 795 -22.57 -31.56 -27.67
N THR A 796 -21.66 -31.73 -26.70
CA THR A 796 -21.51 -30.81 -25.57
C THR A 796 -21.09 -29.41 -26.02
N TYR A 797 -20.13 -29.29 -26.95
CA TYR A 797 -19.78 -27.98 -27.53
C TYR A 797 -20.80 -27.46 -28.55
N SER A 798 -21.47 -28.34 -29.29
CA SER A 798 -22.57 -27.94 -30.20
C SER A 798 -23.75 -27.33 -29.43
N ALA A 799 -24.10 -27.87 -28.26
CA ALA A 799 -25.08 -27.28 -27.36
C ALA A 799 -24.63 -25.92 -26.80
N ASN A 800 -23.32 -25.76 -26.51
CA ASN A 800 -22.72 -24.50 -26.07
C ASN A 800 -22.82 -23.41 -27.16
N ILE A 801 -22.50 -23.76 -28.40
CA ILE A 801 -22.66 -22.91 -29.60
C ILE A 801 -24.13 -22.53 -29.83
N MET A 802 -25.05 -23.48 -29.69
CA MET A 802 -26.48 -23.22 -29.86
C MET A 802 -27.04 -22.32 -28.76
N MET A 803 -26.59 -22.47 -27.51
CA MET A 803 -26.92 -21.56 -26.40
C MET A 803 -26.37 -20.14 -26.63
N LEU A 804 -25.12 -20.02 -27.10
CA LEU A 804 -24.54 -18.73 -27.49
C LEU A 804 -25.35 -18.06 -28.60
N SER A 805 -25.69 -18.81 -29.66
CA SER A 805 -26.37 -18.30 -30.85
C SER A 805 -27.82 -17.89 -30.57
N THR A 806 -28.57 -18.69 -29.79
CA THR A 806 -29.97 -18.39 -29.45
C THR A 806 -30.12 -17.20 -28.50
N LEU A 807 -29.14 -16.93 -27.64
CA LEU A 807 -29.16 -15.82 -26.68
C LEU A 807 -28.45 -14.55 -27.17
N LEU A 808 -27.87 -14.58 -28.38
CA LEU A 808 -27.52 -13.37 -29.14
C LEU A 808 -28.74 -12.73 -29.82
N LEU A 809 -29.80 -13.48 -30.12
CA LEU A 809 -31.03 -12.94 -30.73
C LEU A 809 -31.67 -11.81 -29.91
N PRO A 810 -31.81 -11.90 -28.57
CA PRO A 810 -32.26 -10.76 -27.75
C PRO A 810 -31.30 -9.57 -27.70
N LEU A 811 -30.00 -9.76 -27.96
CA LEU A 811 -29.05 -8.65 -28.07
C LEU A 811 -29.20 -7.92 -29.41
N VAL A 812 -29.47 -8.68 -30.48
CA VAL A 812 -29.84 -8.14 -31.79
C VAL A 812 -31.20 -7.45 -31.73
N SER A 813 -32.17 -7.97 -30.97
CA SER A 813 -33.44 -7.26 -30.74
C SER A 813 -33.28 -6.04 -29.83
N ALA A 814 -32.35 -6.05 -28.87
CA ALA A 814 -32.05 -4.87 -28.02
C ALA A 814 -31.34 -3.73 -28.78
N LEU A 815 -30.87 -3.95 -30.01
CA LEU A 815 -30.45 -2.88 -30.92
C LEU A 815 -31.63 -2.13 -31.57
N HIS A 816 -32.88 -2.61 -31.40
CA HIS A 816 -34.07 -1.98 -31.95
C HIS A 816 -34.58 -0.89 -30.99
N GLY A 817 -34.42 0.36 -31.40
CA GLY A 817 -35.28 1.47 -30.97
C GLY A 817 -35.06 2.05 -29.57
N HIS A 818 -34.25 3.11 -29.52
CA HIS A 818 -34.40 4.14 -28.49
C HIS A 818 -35.36 5.23 -28.99
N LEU A 819 -36.05 5.89 -28.05
CA LEU A 819 -36.83 7.11 -28.30
C LEU A 819 -36.22 8.23 -27.45
N TYR A 820 -35.39 9.06 -28.08
CA TYR A 820 -34.88 10.27 -27.46
C TYR A 820 -35.95 11.36 -27.54
N MET A 821 -36.12 12.14 -26.48
CA MET A 821 -37.06 13.25 -26.47
C MET A 821 -36.55 14.45 -25.69
N ARG A 822 -36.90 15.66 -26.15
CA ARG A 822 -36.64 16.92 -25.44
C ARG A 822 -37.71 17.96 -25.74
N TYR A 823 -37.92 18.90 -24.84
CA TYR A 823 -38.64 20.13 -25.18
C TYR A 823 -37.69 21.11 -25.90
N PRO A 824 -38.19 22.09 -26.69
CA PRO A 824 -37.36 22.95 -27.53
C PRO A 824 -36.22 23.66 -26.81
N ASP A 825 -36.45 24.08 -25.56
CA ASP A 825 -35.48 24.78 -24.71
C ASP A 825 -34.85 23.89 -23.63
N SER A 826 -35.22 22.60 -23.55
CA SER A 826 -34.68 21.66 -22.56
C SER A 826 -33.49 20.85 -23.11
N ARG A 827 -32.70 20.31 -22.18
CA ARG A 827 -31.82 19.16 -22.47
C ARG A 827 -32.64 17.94 -22.90
N TRP A 828 -31.98 16.94 -23.47
CA TRP A 828 -32.56 15.62 -23.70
C TRP A 828 -32.93 14.94 -22.39
N ILE A 829 -34.11 14.32 -22.39
CA ILE A 829 -34.79 13.81 -21.20
C ILE A 829 -34.35 12.36 -20.97
N THR A 830 -33.69 12.13 -19.84
CA THR A 830 -33.25 10.79 -19.43
C THR A 830 -34.43 10.07 -18.77
N PRO A 831 -34.64 8.75 -19.00
CA PRO A 831 -35.71 7.99 -18.37
C PRO A 831 -35.75 8.14 -16.84
N GLY A 832 -36.77 8.81 -16.33
CA GLY A 832 -36.97 9.11 -14.90
C GLY A 832 -36.47 10.48 -14.41
N ASP A 833 -36.05 11.38 -15.30
CA ASP A 833 -35.87 12.81 -14.97
C ASP A 833 -37.16 13.45 -14.44
N THR A 834 -37.04 14.55 -13.68
CA THR A 834 -38.18 15.39 -13.26
C THR A 834 -38.08 16.78 -13.91
N LEU A 835 -39.17 17.24 -14.53
CA LEU A 835 -39.29 18.56 -15.16
C LEU A 835 -40.36 19.42 -14.48
N PRO A 836 -40.22 20.76 -14.45
CA PRO A 836 -41.30 21.63 -14.02
C PRO A 836 -42.38 21.76 -15.11
N ILE A 837 -43.66 21.83 -14.70
CA ILE A 837 -44.84 22.00 -15.59
C ILE A 837 -44.76 23.20 -16.57
N ALA A 838 -43.86 24.15 -16.34
CA ALA A 838 -43.62 25.27 -17.25
C ALA A 838 -42.90 24.85 -18.55
N GLU A 839 -41.94 23.92 -18.47
CA GLU A 839 -41.09 23.50 -19.59
C GLU A 839 -41.80 22.54 -20.55
N THR A 840 -42.81 21.81 -20.07
CA THR A 840 -43.46 20.72 -20.81
C THR A 840 -44.65 21.17 -21.68
N LYS A 841 -44.84 22.49 -21.83
CA LYS A 841 -45.94 23.09 -22.61
C LYS A 841 -45.80 22.95 -24.14
N PRO A 842 -44.61 23.10 -24.75
CA PRO A 842 -44.44 22.87 -26.18
C PRO A 842 -44.63 21.39 -26.54
N ILE A 843 -44.77 21.09 -27.84
CA ILE A 843 -44.68 19.71 -28.33
C ILE A 843 -43.20 19.27 -28.20
N PRO A 844 -42.90 18.07 -27.66
CA PRO A 844 -41.52 17.61 -27.55
C PRO A 844 -40.97 17.18 -28.91
N ILE A 845 -39.70 17.49 -29.16
CA ILE A 845 -38.92 17.02 -30.29
C ILE A 845 -38.53 15.56 -30.01
N LEU A 846 -38.82 14.67 -30.97
CA LEU A 846 -38.59 13.23 -30.86
C LEU A 846 -37.56 12.75 -31.89
N GLN A 847 -36.73 11.78 -31.50
CA GLN A 847 -35.71 11.17 -32.35
C GLN A 847 -35.59 9.67 -32.04
N THR A 848 -35.37 8.82 -33.03
CA THR A 848 -35.26 7.36 -32.86
C THR A 848 -34.11 6.74 -33.65
N THR A 849 -33.66 5.57 -33.20
CA THR A 849 -32.69 4.71 -33.87
C THR A 849 -33.33 3.55 -34.64
N LEU A 850 -34.67 3.52 -34.78
CA LEU A 850 -35.37 2.51 -35.56
C LEU A 850 -35.19 2.69 -37.09
N PRO A 851 -35.29 1.62 -37.91
CA PRO A 851 -35.10 1.71 -39.36
C PRO A 851 -36.25 2.45 -40.05
N CYS A 852 -35.98 3.56 -40.74
CA CYS A 852 -36.95 4.43 -41.43
C CYS A 852 -37.77 3.79 -42.59
N THR A 853 -37.86 2.47 -42.67
CA THR A 853 -38.56 1.71 -43.73
C THR A 853 -40.08 1.88 -43.70
N SER A 854 -40.65 2.13 -42.53
CA SER A 854 -42.08 2.08 -42.26
C SER A 854 -42.48 3.20 -41.27
N PRO A 855 -43.75 3.65 -41.27
CA PRO A 855 -44.22 4.64 -40.29
C PRO A 855 -44.41 4.00 -38.90
N TYR A 856 -44.48 4.84 -37.88
CA TYR A 856 -44.65 4.46 -36.48
C TYR A 856 -45.89 5.08 -35.87
N LEU A 857 -46.42 4.47 -34.81
CA LEU A 857 -47.48 5.03 -33.99
C LEU A 857 -46.94 5.37 -32.60
N LEU A 858 -46.90 6.65 -32.26
CA LEU A 858 -46.56 7.14 -30.92
C LEU A 858 -47.80 7.14 -30.04
N LEU A 859 -47.66 6.62 -28.83
CA LEU A 859 -48.67 6.58 -27.77
C LEU A 859 -48.09 7.20 -26.50
N THR A 860 -48.67 8.30 -26.01
CA THR A 860 -48.23 8.98 -24.78
C THR A 860 -49.32 8.95 -23.72
N ILE A 861 -48.99 8.48 -22.50
CA ILE A 861 -49.95 8.31 -21.40
C ILE A 861 -49.45 8.89 -20.06
N ASP A 862 -50.40 9.36 -19.24
CA ASP A 862 -50.24 9.66 -17.82
C ASP A 862 -50.96 8.54 -17.02
N PRO A 863 -50.23 7.67 -16.29
CA PRO A 863 -50.81 6.56 -15.55
C PRO A 863 -51.04 6.87 -14.06
N ASP A 864 -50.71 8.09 -13.59
CA ASP A 864 -50.72 8.45 -12.18
C ASP A 864 -51.95 9.30 -11.79
N VAL A 865 -52.86 9.53 -12.75
CA VAL A 865 -54.10 10.32 -12.55
C VAL A 865 -55.06 9.63 -11.59
N GLN A 866 -55.65 10.42 -10.69
CA GLN A 866 -56.69 9.99 -9.76
C GLN A 866 -58.00 10.73 -10.06
N TYR A 867 -59.11 9.99 -10.09
CA TYR A 867 -60.45 10.54 -10.31
C TYR A 867 -61.37 10.08 -9.16
N GLY A 868 -61.57 10.95 -8.17
CA GLY A 868 -62.18 10.56 -6.90
C GLY A 868 -61.23 9.64 -6.11
N THR A 869 -61.63 8.39 -5.90
CA THR A 869 -60.84 7.37 -5.19
C THR A 869 -60.18 6.33 -6.10
N THR A 870 -60.43 6.37 -7.42
CA THR A 870 -59.86 5.42 -8.38
C THR A 870 -58.69 6.04 -9.15
N SER A 871 -57.61 5.27 -9.30
CA SER A 871 -56.54 5.57 -10.24
C SER A 871 -56.97 5.24 -11.67
N THR A 872 -56.49 6.02 -12.63
CA THR A 872 -56.89 5.94 -14.04
C THR A 872 -55.76 6.40 -14.96
N ILE A 873 -55.79 5.98 -16.22
CA ILE A 873 -54.80 6.35 -17.22
C ILE A 873 -55.43 7.37 -18.18
N VAL A 874 -54.68 8.41 -18.55
CA VAL A 874 -55.10 9.43 -19.52
C VAL A 874 -54.21 9.39 -20.76
N LEU A 875 -54.83 9.35 -21.95
CA LEU A 875 -54.11 9.49 -23.22
C LEU A 875 -53.74 10.96 -23.47
N HIS A 876 -52.45 11.25 -23.51
CA HIS A 876 -51.92 12.60 -23.75
C HIS A 876 -51.62 12.88 -25.23
N TRP A 877 -51.17 11.90 -26.02
CA TRP A 877 -50.87 12.07 -27.45
C TRP A 877 -50.96 10.73 -28.19
N LEU A 878 -51.58 10.72 -29.37
CA LEU A 878 -51.53 9.61 -30.33
C LEU A 878 -51.15 10.18 -31.71
N GLN A 879 -50.02 9.76 -32.29
CA GLN A 879 -49.48 10.36 -33.51
C GLN A 879 -48.87 9.33 -34.45
N SER A 880 -49.18 9.40 -35.75
CA SER A 880 -48.40 8.69 -36.77
C SER A 880 -47.16 9.50 -37.14
N LEU A 881 -45.98 8.87 -37.10
CA LEU A 881 -44.68 9.49 -37.30
C LEU A 881 -43.86 8.74 -38.37
N ARG A 882 -42.92 9.45 -39.01
CA ARG A 882 -41.86 8.88 -39.85
C ARG A 882 -40.49 9.37 -39.36
N ALA A 883 -39.51 8.48 -39.33
CA ALA A 883 -38.13 8.85 -39.01
C ALA A 883 -37.38 9.30 -40.28
N ASP A 884 -36.61 10.39 -40.19
CA ASP A 884 -35.60 10.73 -41.20
C ASP A 884 -34.46 9.70 -41.16
N CYS A 885 -34.14 9.11 -42.30
CA CYS A 885 -33.08 8.12 -42.46
C CYS A 885 -31.65 8.65 -42.20
N GLN A 886 -31.42 9.97 -42.23
CA GLN A 886 -30.10 10.56 -41.98
C GLN A 886 -29.91 11.00 -40.52
N THR A 887 -30.93 11.60 -39.91
CA THR A 887 -30.84 12.17 -38.55
C THR A 887 -31.56 11.34 -37.48
N GLY A 888 -32.53 10.50 -37.85
CA GLY A 888 -33.40 9.79 -36.93
C GLY A 888 -34.54 10.65 -36.33
N PHE A 889 -34.63 11.95 -36.64
CA PHE A 889 -35.72 12.79 -36.12
C PHE A 889 -37.08 12.28 -36.62
N LEU A 890 -38.07 12.28 -35.73
CA LEU A 890 -39.43 11.84 -36.01
C LEU A 890 -40.30 13.05 -36.36
N TYR A 891 -40.92 12.98 -37.54
CA TYR A 891 -41.82 14.00 -38.07
C TYR A 891 -43.22 13.39 -38.29
N GLU A 892 -44.26 14.22 -38.25
CA GLU A 892 -45.63 13.77 -38.49
C GLU A 892 -45.77 13.16 -39.89
N ASN A 893 -46.46 12.02 -39.98
CA ASN A 893 -46.71 11.33 -41.25
C ASN A 893 -47.86 12.03 -42.00
N PRO A 894 -47.63 12.73 -43.12
CA PRO A 894 -48.64 13.61 -43.75
C PRO A 894 -49.75 12.84 -44.50
N LYS A 895 -49.90 11.54 -44.24
CA LYS A 895 -50.97 10.66 -44.73
C LYS A 895 -51.86 10.11 -43.59
N SER A 896 -51.73 10.64 -42.37
CA SER A 896 -52.46 10.17 -41.20
C SER A 896 -53.47 11.22 -40.73
N GLU A 897 -54.75 10.94 -40.90
CA GLU A 897 -55.84 11.81 -40.46
C GLU A 897 -56.31 11.48 -39.02
N GLU A 898 -55.92 10.32 -38.49
CA GLU A 898 -56.41 9.76 -37.21
C GLU A 898 -55.41 9.95 -36.05
N THR A 899 -55.25 11.19 -35.58
CA THR A 899 -54.27 11.55 -34.52
C THR A 899 -54.92 12.30 -33.35
N ALA A 900 -54.63 11.89 -32.11
CA ALA A 900 -55.13 12.54 -30.90
C ALA A 900 -54.13 13.60 -30.41
N VAL A 901 -54.38 14.87 -30.76
CA VAL A 901 -53.51 16.05 -30.51
C VAL A 901 -52.85 16.04 -29.12
N TYR A 902 -51.57 16.40 -29.06
CA TYR A 902 -50.75 16.51 -27.84
C TYR A 902 -51.40 17.42 -26.79
N ILE A 903 -51.74 16.83 -25.64
CA ILE A 903 -52.10 17.54 -24.41
C ILE A 903 -50.84 17.64 -23.56
N PRO A 904 -50.38 18.85 -23.17
CA PRO A 904 -49.19 18.97 -22.31
C PRO A 904 -49.44 18.39 -20.91
N PRO A 905 -48.39 17.85 -20.25
CA PRO A 905 -48.45 17.42 -18.85
C PRO A 905 -49.09 18.46 -17.92
N GLN A 906 -50.03 17.99 -17.10
CA GLN A 906 -50.78 18.83 -16.15
C GLN A 906 -51.13 18.05 -14.87
N PRO A 907 -50.14 17.73 -14.02
CA PRO A 907 -50.38 17.25 -12.65
C PRO A 907 -51.06 18.34 -11.79
N PRO A 908 -51.89 17.97 -10.79
CA PRO A 908 -52.48 18.88 -9.81
C PRO A 908 -51.45 19.75 -9.06
N LYS A 909 -51.87 20.93 -8.56
CA LYS A 909 -51.04 21.81 -7.70
C LYS A 909 -50.43 20.99 -6.54
N ARG A 910 -49.12 21.17 -6.31
CA ARG A 910 -48.32 20.48 -5.26
C ARG A 910 -48.28 18.94 -5.41
N SER A 911 -48.27 18.45 -6.64
CA SER A 911 -48.07 17.03 -6.96
C SER A 911 -47.10 16.85 -8.13
N HIS A 912 -46.69 15.60 -8.36
CA HIS A 912 -45.97 15.18 -9.55
C HIS A 912 -46.62 13.95 -10.16
N HIS A 913 -46.65 13.89 -11.49
CA HIS A 913 -47.15 12.75 -12.27
C HIS A 913 -46.07 12.26 -13.23
N ARG A 914 -46.11 10.98 -13.60
CA ARG A 914 -45.27 10.38 -14.62
C ARG A 914 -45.92 10.44 -16.00
N TYR A 915 -45.10 10.61 -17.03
CA TYR A 915 -45.54 10.60 -18.42
C TYR A 915 -44.70 9.57 -19.18
N ILE A 916 -45.36 8.66 -19.91
CA ILE A 916 -44.74 7.54 -20.61
C ILE A 916 -45.04 7.68 -22.10
N PHE A 917 -43.99 7.69 -22.91
CA PHE A 917 -44.01 7.76 -24.38
C PHE A 917 -43.60 6.38 -24.92
N LEU A 918 -44.44 5.78 -25.76
CA LEU A 918 -44.23 4.48 -26.39
C LEU A 918 -44.36 4.62 -27.91
N LEU A 919 -43.51 3.94 -28.67
CA LEU A 919 -43.49 3.98 -30.13
C LEU A 919 -43.68 2.55 -30.67
N PHE A 920 -44.70 2.34 -31.50
CA PHE A 920 -45.05 1.04 -32.07
C PHE A 920 -44.83 1.02 -33.59
N GLN A 921 -44.70 -0.17 -34.17
CA GLN A 921 -44.83 -0.32 -35.62
C GLN A 921 -46.26 0.03 -36.03
N GLN A 922 -46.45 0.96 -36.96
CA GLN A 922 -47.76 1.15 -37.57
C GLN A 922 -47.95 0.11 -38.70
N PRO A 923 -49.07 -0.64 -38.73
CA PRO A 923 -49.41 -1.48 -39.88
C PRO A 923 -49.55 -0.66 -41.17
N GLU A 924 -49.35 -1.29 -42.33
CA GLU A 924 -49.57 -0.61 -43.64
C GLU A 924 -51.06 -0.32 -43.89
N ASP A 925 -51.92 -1.16 -43.30
CA ASP A 925 -53.37 -1.16 -43.27
C ASP A 925 -53.94 -0.56 -41.96
N TYR A 926 -53.18 0.30 -41.27
CA TYR A 926 -53.65 0.99 -40.07
C TYR A 926 -54.88 1.86 -40.36
N ASN A 927 -55.95 1.60 -39.60
CA ASN A 927 -57.14 2.44 -39.48
C ASN A 927 -57.65 2.31 -38.04
N LEU A 928 -58.03 3.41 -37.40
CA LEU A 928 -58.50 3.39 -36.01
C LEU A 928 -59.92 2.78 -35.94
N PRO A 929 -60.16 1.77 -35.09
CA PRO A 929 -61.50 1.23 -34.88
C PRO A 929 -62.48 2.30 -34.41
N GLU A 930 -63.73 2.23 -34.87
CA GLU A 930 -64.80 3.17 -34.52
C GLU A 930 -64.96 3.34 -33.00
N CYS A 931 -64.80 2.24 -32.24
CA CYS A 931 -64.85 2.27 -30.78
C CYS A 931 -63.77 3.14 -30.12
N TYR A 932 -62.68 3.47 -30.82
CA TYR A 932 -61.62 4.36 -30.34
C TYR A 932 -61.68 5.78 -30.94
N GLN A 933 -62.58 6.08 -31.88
CA GLN A 933 -62.70 7.45 -32.43
C GLN A 933 -63.00 8.51 -31.36
N HIS A 934 -63.57 8.12 -30.21
CA HIS A 934 -63.80 8.99 -29.06
C HIS A 934 -62.53 9.65 -28.47
N ILE A 935 -61.33 9.18 -28.81
CA ILE A 935 -60.06 9.81 -28.39
C ILE A 935 -59.58 10.89 -29.38
N LEU A 936 -60.07 10.84 -30.61
CA LEU A 936 -59.76 11.79 -31.70
C LEU A 936 -60.69 13.02 -31.63
N PRO A 937 -60.19 14.16 -32.12
CA PRO A 937 -59.83 15.31 -31.30
C PRO A 937 -60.83 15.62 -30.16
N ALA A 938 -60.81 14.79 -29.11
CA ALA A 938 -61.61 14.98 -27.91
C ALA A 938 -60.77 15.56 -26.75
N THR A 939 -61.45 16.16 -25.77
CA THR A 939 -60.84 16.86 -24.63
C THR A 939 -60.16 15.92 -23.64
N LYS A 940 -59.46 16.46 -22.63
CA LYS A 940 -58.74 15.65 -21.62
C LYS A 940 -59.67 14.65 -20.93
N GLU A 941 -60.92 15.05 -20.69
CA GLU A 941 -61.98 14.28 -20.02
C GLU A 941 -62.39 13.04 -20.82
N ALA A 942 -62.50 13.16 -22.15
CA ALA A 942 -62.83 12.05 -23.05
C ALA A 942 -61.69 11.04 -23.24
N ARG A 943 -60.49 11.37 -22.76
CA ARG A 943 -59.29 10.52 -22.80
C ARG A 943 -58.96 9.87 -21.45
N VAL A 944 -59.81 10.06 -20.43
CA VAL A 944 -59.68 9.44 -19.10
C VAL A 944 -60.19 7.99 -19.14
N GLY A 945 -59.48 7.07 -18.49
CA GLY A 945 -59.82 5.64 -18.50
C GLY A 945 -59.27 4.88 -19.71
N PHE A 946 -58.36 5.49 -20.47
CA PHE A 946 -57.75 4.89 -21.64
C PHE A 946 -56.96 3.62 -21.28
N ASN A 947 -57.34 2.47 -21.86
CA ASN A 947 -56.67 1.19 -21.60
C ASN A 947 -55.59 0.91 -22.68
N PRO A 948 -54.29 1.20 -22.42
CA PRO A 948 -53.24 1.03 -23.43
C PRO A 948 -52.99 -0.44 -23.79
N LYS A 949 -53.35 -1.40 -22.93
CA LYS A 949 -53.17 -2.82 -23.23
C LYS A 949 -54.19 -3.29 -24.26
N GLU A 950 -55.46 -3.00 -24.01
CA GLU A 950 -56.58 -3.34 -24.90
C GLU A 950 -56.46 -2.62 -26.24
N PHE A 951 -56.06 -1.35 -26.25
CA PHE A 951 -55.77 -0.59 -27.47
C PHE A 951 -54.70 -1.27 -28.35
N VAL A 952 -53.61 -1.72 -27.75
CA VAL A 952 -52.52 -2.45 -28.44
C VAL A 952 -52.95 -3.83 -28.92
N GLU A 953 -53.77 -4.55 -28.14
CA GLU A 953 -54.30 -5.87 -28.50
C GLU A 953 -55.32 -5.78 -29.65
N VAL A 954 -56.21 -4.77 -29.66
CA VAL A 954 -57.21 -4.54 -30.71
C VAL A 954 -56.58 -4.07 -32.03
N LEU A 955 -55.58 -3.18 -31.98
CA LEU A 955 -54.86 -2.70 -33.18
C LEU A 955 -53.74 -3.66 -33.66
N GLY A 956 -53.51 -4.79 -32.98
CA GLY A 956 -52.51 -5.78 -33.37
C GLY A 956 -51.05 -5.28 -33.32
N LEU A 957 -50.76 -4.17 -32.63
CA LEU A 957 -49.48 -3.44 -32.70
C LEU A 957 -48.27 -4.19 -32.12
N GLY A 958 -48.51 -5.32 -31.44
CA GLY A 958 -47.48 -6.11 -30.78
C GLY A 958 -46.84 -5.38 -29.59
N GLY A 959 -45.54 -5.58 -29.37
CA GLY A 959 -44.78 -4.84 -28.35
C GLY A 959 -44.34 -3.46 -28.86
N PRO A 960 -44.19 -2.45 -27.99
CA PRO A 960 -43.58 -1.18 -28.39
C PRO A 960 -42.14 -1.41 -28.84
N LEU A 961 -41.79 -0.82 -29.99
CA LEU A 961 -40.46 -0.84 -30.59
C LEU A 961 -39.46 0.07 -29.86
N ALA A 962 -39.95 1.16 -29.25
CA ALA A 962 -39.15 2.10 -28.47
C ALA A 962 -40.00 2.79 -27.38
N GLY A 963 -39.37 3.49 -26.45
CA GLY A 963 -40.07 4.33 -25.48
C GLY A 963 -39.17 5.11 -24.52
N ASN A 964 -39.75 6.08 -23.82
CA ASN A 964 -39.10 6.96 -22.84
C ASN A 964 -40.14 7.41 -21.78
N TRP A 965 -39.71 7.91 -20.62
CA TRP A 965 -40.62 8.37 -19.57
C TRP A 965 -39.94 9.33 -18.58
N PHE A 966 -40.71 10.22 -17.97
CA PHE A 966 -40.22 11.22 -17.01
C PHE A 966 -41.33 11.64 -16.04
N TYR A 967 -40.97 12.36 -14.98
CA TYR A 967 -41.90 13.01 -14.06
C TYR A 967 -42.08 14.49 -14.42
N VAL A 968 -43.27 15.03 -14.16
CA VAL A 968 -43.53 16.47 -14.19
C VAL A 968 -44.05 16.90 -12.82
N GLU A 969 -43.51 17.99 -12.29
CA GLU A 969 -43.90 18.58 -11.00
C GLU A 969 -44.62 19.92 -11.18
N ASN A 970 -45.67 20.14 -10.39
CA ASN A 970 -46.43 21.40 -10.33
C ASN A 970 -46.25 22.05 -8.95
N GLY A 971 -45.12 22.74 -8.78
CA GLY A 971 -44.81 23.52 -7.57
C GLY A 971 -45.78 24.68 -7.37
N GLY A 972 -46.73 24.53 -6.44
CA GLY A 972 -47.77 25.53 -6.16
C GLY A 972 -47.27 26.69 -5.29
N ASP A 973 -47.05 27.83 -5.93
CA ASP A 973 -46.54 29.07 -5.33
C ASP A 973 -47.38 29.53 -4.11
N ALA A 974 -46.72 29.85 -3.00
CA ALA A 974 -47.37 30.05 -1.70
C ALA A 974 -47.60 31.54 -1.35
N ARG A 975 -47.81 32.40 -2.35
CA ARG A 975 -47.82 33.88 -2.17
C ARG A 975 -49.02 34.65 -2.73
N ASN A 976 -49.86 34.07 -3.59
CA ASN A 976 -50.96 34.77 -4.28
C ASN A 976 -52.31 34.02 -4.17
N GLU A 977 -52.70 33.62 -2.95
CA GLU A 977 -54.08 33.24 -2.63
C GLU A 977 -54.51 33.96 -1.34
N LEU A 978 -55.10 35.15 -1.53
CA LEU A 978 -55.81 35.98 -0.56
C LEU A 978 -56.99 36.64 -1.29
#